data_AF-A0A3Q0KZ15-F1
#
_entry.id   AF-A0A3Q0KZ15-F1
#
_cell.length_a   1.000
_cell.length_b   1.000
_cell.length_c   1.000
_cell.angle_alpha   90.00
_cell.angle_beta   90.00
_cell.angle_gamma   90.00
#
_symmetry.space_group_name_H-M   'P 1'
#
loop_
_entity.id
_entity.type
_entity.pdbx_description
1 polymer ?
#
loop_
_entity_poly.entity_id
_entity_poly.type
_entity_poly.pdbx_seq_one_letter_code
_entity_poly.pdbx_strand_id
1 'polypeptide(L)'
;MKKKPLTLLIAGLLGSTAVWAQPELTLVQIGEKTVERLESIKAMAERGEGVFERNGERWINYRGFEYRLSYKNDLKFPFLPYQGGDDTPYRNVIDFVDQSWEFMMYDGGFYLMSLEFGVYESDEQGCFVEYIPAAHGSKRADGSYVWERDVIYRTETNDCGAIVKPAIHSVTVSSVSDVGVSFDWLGQNESDTTQLTLTKVSDDKDVRHYDAVSAGFFIGGLQPETQYEMALRSCNPVDCAEPQVVRFTTQASRVGFADEIPTPNHLQGSLEGGLGITQTHTSVAPNGNELTGQGHLDVIMNREAMLLFTPSQGEEINQVRAEVLLDGEVVHSSLMLPPSALAASDQPDNGRMKVVFSHHAWSLPLQWNWMKPGLSLRLTDNLGREGVLSQGEIQFGGAPELVIQNIDMGMLIEPRNRNTMIQNLPTLAADYFQKIPASKLVMADYTPAHFPIVTMPNGVVYTDKSASTGGWHSGDMREAIGKAMVSTGINNANVGILTSAGYSQQYNRRFNHITAHTNVGVYTKKDTDLPQVIVHGGSGGGGIVTLEATTGNEWSHELGHNYGLGHWPYMASIHDMESGWGWDAFHQRFIGNLHWKGDVYTQQQGDDIVPPFKDAFRFLVDAQNGGEQEYVGTISRFTLEHPAQSRKAQRWMNNGFNLDSSSPSGYVQWDQAAQRYQTVETDTPKPQQTGVAVMTLLGIYDPYNENPSQIYPLVYSNYGNVFELPQGVQGAFQPEGWQPVADLTPAELESDSWQTLRMDGEQQRVCKFTFQAANGDSAVFVGGVDQSTDRCSSGRDLQWHINSNMTSAQGDYELLSKYGRGAVTYTPTPEVGEVTLCTLNKSGTDHDGAGFVVGNNCEQISGVMHKHGKTWRYALRGDEVLRPSYQTQGQCQLDVEFANGASERVVLNASRHSVNDSNKFHVNLAMDNGVPTQVRLSCSDRNGETELTRFTPEQNPPIADLKGPIIIGQEYGYSQVVDMTPTFAQNDTLLNEDFATITQFDAFVAEHYGRGLLNNGVTHAERRAGALYVFANPETGSRDYFVMRTVEAQAFPTNQTSNGDWKYLGSADDYVNFTFNPIAFDRAEGLRIEERVKGYFAASRLLSWEERHSTVWGSTENAVFVGQIEGENHYFIQKRPGEGEAFPTNAASNQDWYFLGSDSSIQVYLDELNRDLTSFERALLEWYQQDAIGVWGSDGQRGKVNDIYQYAFRGGYHYYRLKTTSYGYFPWPTDNNSSNHQWAYLGQF
;
A
#
# COMPACT_ATOMS: atom_id res chain seq x y z
N MET A 1 -59.66 -60.60 3.70
CA MET A 1 -58.89 -61.87 3.70
C MET A 1 -57.79 -61.79 2.65
N LYS A 2 -56.65 -62.43 2.92
CA LYS A 2 -55.32 -62.32 2.27
C LYS A 2 -55.29 -62.61 0.76
N LYS A 3 -54.47 -61.85 0.00
CA LYS A 3 -53.35 -62.26 -0.90
C LYS A 3 -53.12 -61.23 -2.04
N LYS A 4 -51.85 -60.79 -2.21
CA LYS A 4 -51.27 -60.31 -3.49
C LYS A 4 -51.20 -61.50 -4.48
N PRO A 5 -51.27 -61.34 -5.83
CA PRO A 5 -50.16 -60.79 -6.64
C PRO A 5 -50.51 -60.06 -7.97
N LEU A 6 -49.51 -59.35 -8.50
CA LEU A 6 -49.04 -59.24 -9.90
C LEU A 6 -50.02 -59.52 -11.06
N THR A 7 -50.12 -58.64 -12.08
CA THR A 7 -49.41 -58.72 -13.40
C THR A 7 -50.11 -57.89 -14.52
N LEU A 8 -49.30 -57.18 -15.32
CA LEU A 8 -49.36 -56.94 -16.79
C LEU A 8 -50.48 -56.08 -17.45
N LEU A 9 -50.07 -55.00 -18.14
CA LEU A 9 -50.05 -54.96 -19.61
C LEU A 9 -49.21 -53.81 -20.20
N ILE A 10 -48.51 -54.18 -21.28
CA ILE A 10 -47.49 -53.50 -22.09
C ILE A 10 -48.13 -52.92 -23.37
N ALA A 11 -47.42 -51.95 -23.99
CA ALA A 11 -47.42 -51.47 -25.39
C ALA A 11 -47.95 -50.03 -25.54
N GLY A 12 -47.29 -49.08 -26.22
CA GLY A 12 -46.05 -49.06 -27.00
C GLY A 12 -45.95 -47.74 -27.77
N LEU A 13 -44.78 -47.49 -28.39
CA LEU A 13 -44.31 -46.36 -29.24
C LEU A 13 -43.50 -45.27 -28.50
N LEU A 14 -42.16 -45.36 -28.46
CA LEU A 14 -41.16 -45.02 -29.50
C LEU A 14 -40.95 -43.49 -29.65
N GLY A 15 -39.99 -42.99 -28.86
CA GLY A 15 -39.27 -41.74 -29.08
C GLY A 15 -37.77 -42.02 -28.91
N SER A 16 -37.01 -41.65 -29.92
CA SER A 16 -35.56 -41.82 -30.11
C SER A 16 -34.73 -41.40 -28.89
N THR A 17 -34.15 -42.38 -28.20
CA THR A 17 -33.00 -42.16 -27.33
C THR A 17 -31.77 -41.98 -28.21
N ALA A 18 -31.03 -40.89 -28.02
CA ALA A 18 -29.64 -40.84 -28.45
C ALA A 18 -28.95 -42.08 -27.86
N VAL A 19 -28.29 -42.85 -28.74
CA VAL A 19 -27.38 -43.91 -28.31
C VAL A 19 -26.28 -43.19 -27.55
N TRP A 20 -26.25 -43.36 -26.23
CA TRP A 20 -25.12 -42.97 -25.40
C TRP A 20 -23.92 -43.74 -25.95
N ALA A 21 -22.94 -43.04 -26.53
CA ALA A 21 -21.62 -43.62 -26.76
C ALA A 21 -21.14 -44.17 -25.41
N GLN A 22 -20.71 -45.44 -25.37
CA GLN A 22 -20.02 -45.92 -24.18
C GLN A 22 -18.74 -45.09 -24.01
N PRO A 23 -18.34 -44.75 -22.78
CA PRO A 23 -17.05 -44.11 -22.56
C PRO A 23 -15.96 -44.98 -23.18
N GLU A 24 -15.09 -44.40 -24.02
CA GLU A 24 -13.91 -45.09 -24.53
C GLU A 24 -13.08 -45.61 -23.35
N LEU A 25 -12.74 -46.89 -23.39
CA LEU A 25 -11.93 -47.53 -22.35
C LEU A 25 -10.46 -47.13 -22.54
N THR A 26 -9.76 -46.88 -21.44
CA THR A 26 -8.30 -46.64 -21.50
C THR A 26 -7.54 -47.91 -21.86
N LEU A 27 -6.30 -47.80 -22.33
CA LEU A 27 -5.43 -48.96 -22.60
C LEU A 27 -5.35 -49.92 -21.40
N VAL A 28 -5.20 -49.38 -20.19
CA VAL A 28 -5.18 -50.18 -18.95
C VAL A 28 -6.50 -50.92 -18.74
N GLN A 29 -7.63 -50.23 -18.89
CA GLN A 29 -8.96 -50.85 -18.76
C GLN A 29 -9.25 -51.89 -19.83
N ILE A 30 -8.75 -51.69 -21.05
CA ILE A 30 -8.83 -52.68 -22.14
C ILE A 30 -8.01 -53.91 -21.76
N GLY A 31 -6.83 -53.73 -21.18
CA GLY A 31 -5.99 -54.81 -20.66
C GLY A 31 -6.71 -55.62 -19.59
N GLU A 32 -7.21 -54.97 -18.54
CA GLU A 32 -7.96 -55.61 -17.45
C GLU A 32 -9.17 -56.39 -17.96
N LYS A 33 -9.99 -55.79 -18.83
CA LYS A 33 -11.14 -56.46 -19.44
C LYS A 33 -10.74 -57.61 -20.35
N THR A 34 -9.59 -57.52 -21.02
CA THR A 34 -9.04 -58.61 -21.82
C THR A 34 -8.71 -59.80 -20.94
N VAL A 35 -8.06 -59.57 -19.80
CA VAL A 35 -7.78 -60.62 -18.79
C VAL A 35 -9.08 -61.22 -18.26
N GLU A 36 -10.03 -60.39 -17.79
CA GLU A 36 -11.32 -60.84 -17.25
C GLU A 36 -12.06 -61.72 -18.26
N ARG A 37 -12.08 -61.30 -19.53
CA ARG A 37 -12.74 -62.02 -20.62
C ARG A 37 -12.06 -63.37 -20.88
N LEU A 38 -10.73 -63.40 -20.96
CA LEU A 38 -9.97 -64.60 -21.28
C LEU A 38 -9.99 -65.61 -20.12
N GLU A 39 -9.90 -65.15 -18.88
CA GLU A 39 -10.06 -65.99 -17.68
C GLU A 39 -11.48 -66.54 -17.53
N SER A 40 -12.50 -65.73 -17.86
CA SER A 40 -13.89 -66.20 -17.89
C SER A 40 -14.08 -67.36 -18.90
N ILE A 41 -13.50 -67.23 -20.10
CA ILE A 41 -13.54 -68.27 -21.13
C ILE A 41 -12.72 -69.50 -20.72
N LYS A 42 -11.56 -69.31 -20.09
CA LYS A 42 -10.75 -70.40 -19.54
C LYS A 42 -11.50 -71.18 -18.45
N ALA A 43 -12.18 -70.47 -17.55
CA ALA A 43 -13.01 -71.09 -16.52
C ALA A 43 -14.18 -71.89 -17.13
N MET A 44 -14.79 -71.40 -18.23
CA MET A 44 -15.76 -72.20 -19.00
C MET A 44 -15.11 -73.48 -19.54
N ALA A 45 -13.90 -73.36 -20.12
CA ALA A 45 -13.17 -74.49 -20.66
C ALA A 45 -12.76 -75.54 -19.60
N GLU A 46 -12.42 -75.09 -18.39
CA GLU A 46 -12.12 -75.94 -17.25
C GLU A 46 -13.35 -76.70 -16.73
N ARG A 47 -14.53 -76.07 -16.80
CA ARG A 47 -15.81 -76.74 -16.50
C ARG A 47 -16.30 -77.64 -17.65
N GLY A 48 -15.60 -77.66 -18.78
CA GLY A 48 -15.97 -78.43 -19.97
C GLY A 48 -17.14 -77.82 -20.77
N GLU A 49 -17.51 -76.57 -20.49
CA GLU A 49 -18.61 -75.87 -21.16
C GLU A 49 -18.21 -75.49 -22.58
N GLY A 50 -18.92 -76.02 -23.59
CA GLY A 50 -18.63 -75.74 -25.00
C GLY A 50 -17.31 -76.33 -25.52
N VAL A 51 -16.63 -77.15 -24.73
CA VAL A 51 -15.35 -77.79 -25.10
C VAL A 51 -15.59 -79.07 -25.89
N PHE A 52 -14.81 -79.26 -26.95
CA PHE A 52 -14.78 -80.50 -27.74
C PHE A 52 -13.35 -80.83 -28.19
N GLU A 53 -13.11 -82.08 -28.57
CA GLU A 53 -11.81 -82.52 -29.10
C GLU A 53 -11.86 -82.67 -30.61
N ARG A 54 -10.80 -82.22 -31.28
CA ARG A 54 -10.60 -82.38 -32.73
C ARG A 54 -9.13 -82.64 -32.99
N ASN A 55 -8.81 -83.77 -33.63
CA ASN A 55 -7.44 -84.17 -34.01
C ASN A 55 -6.44 -84.23 -32.84
N GLY A 56 -6.88 -84.63 -31.64
CA GLY A 56 -6.02 -84.70 -30.45
C GLY A 56 -5.75 -83.33 -29.79
N GLU A 57 -6.44 -82.29 -30.23
CA GLU A 57 -6.38 -80.93 -29.67
C GLU A 57 -7.74 -80.59 -29.05
N ARG A 58 -7.71 -79.81 -27.96
CA ARG A 58 -8.93 -79.30 -27.30
C ARG A 58 -9.34 -77.97 -27.91
N TRP A 59 -10.64 -77.80 -28.11
CA TRP A 59 -11.26 -76.62 -28.71
C TRP A 59 -12.45 -76.18 -27.86
N ILE A 60 -12.81 -74.91 -27.91
CA ILE A 60 -14.04 -74.36 -27.32
C ILE A 60 -14.85 -73.61 -28.37
N ASN A 61 -16.17 -73.80 -28.39
CA ASN A 61 -17.06 -72.92 -29.14
C ASN A 61 -17.48 -71.73 -28.26
N TYR A 62 -17.01 -70.53 -28.60
CA TYR A 62 -17.37 -69.30 -27.92
C TYR A 62 -18.07 -68.34 -28.89
N ARG A 63 -19.35 -68.08 -28.62
CA ARG A 63 -20.23 -67.21 -29.42
C ARG A 63 -20.25 -67.55 -30.92
N GLY A 64 -20.21 -68.84 -31.26
CA GLY A 64 -20.29 -69.31 -32.64
C GLY A 64 -18.94 -69.43 -33.36
N PHE A 65 -17.84 -69.03 -32.73
CA PHE A 65 -16.48 -69.27 -33.22
C PHE A 65 -15.81 -70.41 -32.46
N GLU A 66 -15.05 -71.25 -33.17
CA GLU A 66 -14.28 -72.35 -32.58
C GLU A 66 -12.82 -71.91 -32.36
N TYR A 67 -12.38 -71.87 -31.10
CA TYR A 67 -11.01 -71.51 -30.72
C TYR A 67 -10.28 -72.75 -30.21
N ARG A 68 -9.01 -72.88 -30.55
CA ARG A 68 -8.15 -73.92 -29.98
C ARG A 68 -7.79 -73.53 -28.55
N LEU A 69 -7.64 -74.51 -27.66
CA LEU A 69 -7.21 -74.30 -26.28
C LEU A 69 -5.74 -74.71 -26.09
N SER A 70 -5.05 -74.03 -25.18
CA SER A 70 -3.75 -74.42 -24.66
C SER A 70 -3.84 -75.69 -23.80
N TYR A 71 -2.70 -76.22 -23.38
CA TYR A 71 -2.65 -77.34 -22.44
C TYR A 71 -3.14 -76.96 -21.03
N LYS A 72 -3.23 -75.66 -20.72
CA LYS A 72 -3.84 -75.09 -19.50
C LYS A 72 -5.22 -74.46 -19.74
N ASN A 73 -5.87 -74.75 -20.86
CA ASN A 73 -7.19 -74.19 -21.25
C ASN A 73 -7.22 -72.69 -21.60
N ASP A 74 -6.08 -72.05 -21.85
CA ASP A 74 -6.06 -70.67 -22.35
C ASP A 74 -6.46 -70.64 -23.83
N LEU A 75 -7.18 -69.60 -24.24
CA LEU A 75 -7.67 -69.45 -25.60
C LEU A 75 -6.53 -69.20 -26.60
N LYS A 76 -6.47 -69.94 -27.70
CA LYS A 76 -5.54 -69.68 -28.81
C LYS A 76 -6.27 -69.06 -29.97
N PHE A 77 -5.78 -67.90 -30.41
CA PHE A 77 -6.35 -67.18 -31.54
C PHE A 77 -5.80 -67.69 -32.88
N PRO A 78 -6.64 -67.64 -33.94
CA PRO A 78 -6.23 -68.06 -35.28
C PRO A 78 -5.22 -67.08 -35.89
N PHE A 79 -4.42 -67.55 -36.84
CA PHE A 79 -3.44 -66.70 -37.53
C PHE A 79 -4.11 -65.54 -38.28
N LEU A 80 -3.68 -64.31 -37.99
CA LEU A 80 -4.02 -63.09 -38.74
C LEU A 80 -2.94 -62.77 -39.79
N PRO A 81 -3.24 -62.80 -41.10
CA PRO A 81 -2.29 -62.35 -42.12
C PRO A 81 -2.08 -60.83 -42.04
N TYR A 82 -0.82 -60.40 -42.17
CA TYR A 82 -0.41 -58.99 -42.09
C TYR A 82 -1.06 -58.17 -43.22
N GLN A 83 -1.74 -57.07 -42.85
CA GLN A 83 -2.56 -56.19 -43.70
C GLN A 83 -3.79 -56.87 -44.35
N GLY A 84 -4.98 -56.63 -43.76
CA GLY A 84 -6.28 -57.02 -44.32
C GLY A 84 -6.82 -58.39 -43.91
N GLY A 85 -6.26 -59.01 -42.86
CA GLY A 85 -6.81 -60.20 -42.23
C GLY A 85 -8.16 -59.94 -41.54
N ASP A 86 -9.04 -60.94 -41.55
CA ASP A 86 -10.31 -60.91 -40.82
C ASP A 86 -10.06 -61.05 -39.30
N ASP A 87 -10.09 -59.94 -38.56
CA ASP A 87 -9.94 -59.89 -37.10
C ASP A 87 -11.23 -60.17 -36.33
N THR A 88 -12.31 -60.56 -37.03
CA THR A 88 -13.58 -60.96 -36.41
C THR A 88 -13.40 -61.98 -35.28
N PRO A 89 -12.53 -63.02 -35.39
CA PRO A 89 -12.28 -63.93 -34.26
C PRO A 89 -11.67 -63.26 -33.02
N TYR A 90 -10.86 -62.22 -33.20
CA TYR A 90 -10.27 -61.47 -32.10
C TYR A 90 -11.32 -60.58 -31.44
N ARG A 91 -12.04 -59.78 -32.25
CA ARG A 91 -13.12 -58.89 -31.80
C ARG A 91 -14.35 -59.61 -31.26
N ASN A 92 -14.59 -60.87 -31.65
CA ASN A 92 -15.64 -61.70 -31.05
C ASN A 92 -15.36 -62.02 -29.56
N VAL A 93 -14.06 -62.09 -29.19
CA VAL A 93 -13.62 -62.27 -27.81
C VAL A 93 -13.46 -60.91 -27.14
N ILE A 94 -12.74 -59.99 -27.77
CA ILE A 94 -12.47 -58.63 -27.30
C ILE A 94 -13.47 -57.67 -27.96
N ASP A 95 -14.74 -57.77 -27.55
CA ASP A 95 -15.88 -57.06 -28.16
C ASP A 95 -16.08 -55.63 -27.66
N PHE A 96 -15.11 -55.11 -26.93
CA PHE A 96 -15.12 -53.80 -26.30
C PHE A 96 -14.06 -52.84 -26.86
N VAL A 97 -13.47 -53.17 -28.02
CA VAL A 97 -12.57 -52.29 -28.80
C VAL A 97 -13.05 -52.17 -30.25
N ASP A 98 -12.89 -50.98 -30.83
CA ASP A 98 -13.31 -50.67 -32.20
C ASP A 98 -12.12 -50.59 -33.18
N GLN A 99 -12.36 -50.06 -34.38
CA GLN A 99 -11.37 -50.01 -35.46
C GLN A 99 -10.20 -49.04 -35.18
N SER A 100 -10.23 -48.25 -34.10
CA SER A 100 -9.07 -47.46 -33.64
C SER A 100 -7.97 -48.32 -33.00
N TRP A 101 -8.24 -49.61 -32.78
CA TRP A 101 -7.32 -50.58 -32.20
C TRP A 101 -6.92 -51.67 -33.20
N GLU A 102 -5.64 -52.02 -33.23
CA GLU A 102 -5.06 -53.05 -34.10
C GLU A 102 -4.56 -54.26 -33.30
N PHE A 103 -4.86 -55.46 -33.80
CA PHE A 103 -4.33 -56.73 -33.28
C PHE A 103 -3.12 -57.19 -34.09
N MET A 104 -1.98 -57.32 -33.42
CA MET A 104 -0.77 -57.94 -33.96
C MET A 104 -0.61 -59.35 -33.39
N MET A 105 -0.76 -60.37 -34.24
CA MET A 105 -0.69 -61.77 -33.79
C MET A 105 0.72 -62.16 -33.35
N TYR A 106 0.82 -62.83 -32.19
CA TYR A 106 2.08 -63.33 -31.66
C TYR A 106 1.85 -64.61 -30.84
N ASP A 107 2.56 -65.71 -31.16
CA ASP A 107 2.58 -66.96 -30.40
C ASP A 107 1.22 -67.59 -30.04
N GLY A 108 0.22 -67.41 -30.90
CA GLY A 108 -1.15 -67.90 -30.68
C GLY A 108 -2.01 -67.00 -29.78
N GLY A 109 -1.47 -65.85 -29.36
CA GLY A 109 -2.18 -64.73 -28.75
C GLY A 109 -2.06 -63.47 -29.62
N PHE A 110 -1.87 -62.31 -28.99
CA PHE A 110 -1.75 -61.02 -29.67
C PHE A 110 -1.11 -59.93 -28.80
N TYR A 111 -0.59 -58.91 -29.48
CA TYR A 111 -0.50 -57.54 -28.98
C TYR A 111 -1.68 -56.73 -29.53
N LEU A 112 -2.33 -55.95 -28.68
CA LEU A 112 -3.43 -55.05 -29.04
C LEU A 112 -2.98 -53.63 -28.74
N MET A 113 -2.96 -52.77 -29.74
CA MET A 113 -2.41 -51.42 -29.66
C MET A 113 -3.32 -50.40 -30.34
N SER A 114 -3.31 -49.17 -29.84
CA SER A 114 -4.02 -48.06 -30.47
C SER A 114 -3.30 -47.62 -31.74
N LEU A 115 -4.04 -47.29 -32.79
CA LEU A 115 -3.49 -46.71 -34.01
C LEU A 115 -2.98 -45.28 -33.83
N GLU A 116 -3.39 -44.61 -32.75
CA GLU A 116 -3.02 -43.21 -32.48
C GLU A 116 -1.73 -43.08 -31.67
N PHE A 117 -1.54 -43.93 -30.67
CA PHE A 117 -0.44 -43.82 -29.69
C PHE A 117 0.26 -45.15 -29.40
N GLY A 118 -0.16 -46.25 -30.03
CA GLY A 118 0.43 -47.57 -29.84
C GLY A 118 1.84 -47.64 -30.43
N VAL A 119 2.79 -48.03 -29.59
CA VAL A 119 4.19 -48.27 -29.98
C VAL A 119 4.60 -49.65 -29.50
N TYR A 120 5.38 -50.37 -30.29
CA TYR A 120 6.02 -51.62 -29.88
C TYR A 120 7.50 -51.54 -30.25
N GLU A 121 8.37 -51.52 -29.25
CA GLU A 121 9.81 -51.49 -29.43
C GLU A 121 10.42 -52.90 -29.32
N SER A 122 11.59 -53.08 -29.95
CA SER A 122 12.24 -54.39 -30.06
C SER A 122 12.72 -54.99 -28.73
N ASP A 123 12.72 -54.20 -27.66
CA ASP A 123 13.09 -54.58 -26.29
C ASP A 123 11.86 -54.86 -25.40
N GLU A 124 10.69 -55.06 -26.00
CA GLU A 124 9.39 -55.30 -25.33
C GLU A 124 8.86 -54.12 -24.50
N GLN A 125 9.38 -52.91 -24.72
CA GLN A 125 8.78 -51.66 -24.25
C GLN A 125 7.74 -51.14 -25.26
N GLY A 126 6.81 -50.30 -24.80
CA GLY A 126 5.82 -49.69 -25.69
C GLY A 126 4.50 -49.32 -25.01
N CYS A 127 3.42 -49.36 -25.79
CA CYS A 127 2.06 -49.03 -25.38
C CYS A 127 1.05 -50.02 -26.00
N PHE A 128 0.82 -51.14 -25.32
CA PHE A 128 0.00 -52.25 -25.84
C PHE A 128 -0.54 -53.17 -24.73
N VAL A 129 -1.60 -53.91 -25.05
CA VAL A 129 -2.07 -55.07 -24.28
C VAL A 129 -1.51 -56.34 -24.91
N GLU A 130 -0.78 -57.13 -24.15
CA GLU A 130 -0.24 -58.42 -24.55
C GLU A 130 -1.03 -59.55 -23.90
N TYR A 131 -1.45 -60.48 -24.75
CA TYR A 131 -1.91 -61.79 -24.34
C TYR A 131 -1.12 -62.86 -25.07
N ILE A 132 -0.52 -63.77 -24.32
CA ILE A 132 0.07 -64.98 -24.89
C ILE A 132 -0.40 -66.23 -24.11
N PRO A 133 -1.10 -67.18 -24.75
CA PRO A 133 -1.58 -68.39 -24.08
C PRO A 133 -0.43 -69.29 -23.63
N ALA A 134 -0.66 -70.10 -22.59
CA ALA A 134 0.35 -71.05 -22.14
C ALA A 134 0.78 -71.98 -23.27
N ALA A 135 2.07 -72.29 -23.34
CA ALA A 135 2.62 -73.18 -24.35
C ALA A 135 3.72 -74.05 -23.77
N HIS A 136 3.93 -75.21 -24.40
CA HIS A 136 5.04 -76.08 -24.08
C HIS A 136 5.67 -76.62 -25.36
N GLY A 137 6.96 -76.93 -25.30
CA GLY A 137 7.68 -77.62 -26.35
C GLY A 137 7.25 -79.09 -26.47
N SER A 138 7.99 -79.87 -27.26
CA SER A 138 7.75 -81.32 -27.36
C SER A 138 7.92 -82.02 -26.01
N LYS A 139 7.14 -83.08 -25.77
CA LYS A 139 7.22 -83.88 -24.55
C LYS A 139 8.45 -84.79 -24.60
N ARG A 140 9.29 -84.73 -23.58
CA ARG A 140 10.45 -85.62 -23.38
C ARG A 140 9.98 -87.01 -22.93
N ALA A 141 10.87 -87.98 -23.05
CA ALA A 141 10.58 -89.37 -22.68
C ALA A 141 10.26 -89.57 -21.19
N ASP A 142 10.70 -88.65 -20.33
CA ASP A 142 10.43 -88.64 -18.88
C ASP A 142 9.09 -87.97 -18.50
N GLY A 143 8.33 -87.48 -19.49
CA GLY A 143 7.05 -86.80 -19.29
C GLY A 143 7.13 -85.29 -19.10
N SER A 144 8.33 -84.70 -18.96
CA SER A 144 8.55 -83.24 -18.93
C SER A 144 8.53 -82.62 -20.33
N TYR A 145 8.42 -81.30 -20.46
CA TYR A 145 8.45 -80.60 -21.76
C TYR A 145 9.82 -79.97 -22.04
N VAL A 146 10.21 -79.86 -23.32
CA VAL A 146 11.49 -79.24 -23.74
C VAL A 146 11.64 -77.83 -23.19
N TRP A 147 10.54 -77.07 -23.17
CA TRP A 147 10.34 -75.81 -22.48
C TRP A 147 8.86 -75.72 -22.12
N GLU A 148 8.53 -74.90 -21.14
CA GLU A 148 7.15 -74.61 -20.74
C GLU A 148 7.07 -73.13 -20.40
N ARG A 149 6.02 -72.46 -20.88
CA ARG A 149 5.72 -71.05 -20.61
C ARG A 149 4.29 -70.97 -20.13
N ASP A 150 4.07 -70.26 -19.02
CA ASP A 150 2.73 -69.98 -18.55
C ASP A 150 2.02 -68.96 -19.45
N VAL A 151 0.75 -68.69 -19.15
CA VAL A 151 0.02 -67.59 -19.79
C VAL A 151 0.66 -66.24 -19.42
N ILE A 152 0.76 -65.33 -20.39
CA ILE A 152 1.19 -63.95 -20.18
C ILE A 152 -0.02 -63.04 -20.38
N TYR A 153 -0.27 -62.21 -19.37
CA TYR A 153 -1.11 -61.03 -19.46
C TYR A 153 -0.24 -59.84 -19.05
N ARG A 154 -0.01 -58.91 -19.97
CA ARG A 154 0.75 -57.69 -19.70
C ARG A 154 0.05 -56.51 -20.36
N THR A 155 -0.07 -55.40 -19.65
CA THR A 155 -0.38 -54.11 -20.27
C THR A 155 0.86 -53.25 -20.10
N GLU A 156 1.46 -52.86 -21.20
CA GLU A 156 2.68 -52.05 -21.23
C GLU A 156 2.31 -50.60 -21.55
N THR A 157 2.84 -49.65 -20.79
CA THR A 157 2.57 -48.21 -20.90
C THR A 157 3.83 -47.36 -20.77
N ASN A 158 5.01 -47.96 -20.83
CA ASN A 158 6.28 -47.27 -20.62
C ASN A 158 6.63 -46.27 -21.74
N ASP A 159 6.10 -46.47 -22.95
CA ASP A 159 6.29 -45.55 -24.07
C ASP A 159 5.04 -45.48 -24.95
N CYS A 160 4.15 -44.52 -24.63
CA CYS A 160 2.93 -44.20 -25.38
C CYS A 160 3.10 -42.93 -26.24
N GLY A 161 4.34 -42.68 -26.71
CA GLY A 161 4.67 -41.48 -27.48
C GLY A 161 4.59 -40.21 -26.63
N ALA A 162 3.77 -39.24 -27.06
CA ALA A 162 3.62 -37.97 -26.35
C ALA A 162 2.64 -38.04 -25.15
N ILE A 163 1.87 -39.13 -25.03
CA ILE A 163 0.88 -39.29 -23.96
C ILE A 163 1.56 -39.89 -22.74
N VAL A 164 1.61 -39.12 -21.67
CA VAL A 164 2.14 -39.57 -20.38
C VAL A 164 0.98 -40.03 -19.51
N LYS A 165 1.17 -41.07 -18.68
CA LYS A 165 0.16 -41.49 -17.72
C LYS A 165 -0.28 -40.32 -16.83
N PRO A 166 -1.60 -40.07 -16.65
CA PRO A 166 -2.06 -38.98 -15.79
C PRO A 166 -1.59 -39.16 -14.36
N ALA A 167 -1.21 -38.05 -13.72
CA ALA A 167 -0.87 -38.02 -12.31
C ALA A 167 -1.45 -36.76 -11.67
N ILE A 168 -2.07 -36.91 -10.50
CA ILE A 168 -2.43 -35.77 -9.65
C ILE A 168 -1.65 -35.94 -8.35
N HIS A 169 -0.70 -35.05 -8.11
CA HIS A 169 0.21 -35.15 -6.97
C HIS A 169 -0.41 -34.58 -5.68
N SER A 170 -1.23 -33.55 -5.82
CA SER A 170 -1.88 -32.89 -4.69
C SER A 170 -3.14 -32.17 -5.14
N VAL A 171 -4.16 -32.17 -4.29
CA VAL A 171 -5.36 -31.34 -4.44
C VAL A 171 -5.57 -30.56 -3.16
N THR A 172 -5.75 -29.26 -3.28
CA THR A 172 -5.87 -28.33 -2.15
C THR A 172 -7.14 -27.50 -2.29
N VAL A 173 -7.83 -27.29 -1.17
CA VAL A 173 -8.88 -26.27 -1.07
C VAL A 173 -8.20 -24.92 -0.89
N SER A 174 -8.14 -24.11 -1.94
CA SER A 174 -7.37 -22.87 -1.93
C SER A 174 -8.10 -21.71 -1.26
N SER A 175 -9.43 -21.70 -1.30
CA SER A 175 -10.25 -20.75 -0.53
C SER A 175 -11.66 -21.29 -0.30
N VAL A 176 -12.29 -20.85 0.79
CA VAL A 176 -13.67 -21.20 1.15
C VAL A 176 -14.38 -19.95 1.69
N SER A 177 -15.59 -19.69 1.20
CA SER A 177 -16.53 -18.74 1.78
C SER A 177 -17.77 -19.46 2.32
N ASP A 178 -18.79 -18.70 2.71
CA ASP A 178 -20.08 -19.24 3.12
C ASP A 178 -20.89 -19.78 1.93
N VAL A 179 -20.64 -19.27 0.71
CA VAL A 179 -21.39 -19.66 -0.50
C VAL A 179 -20.51 -20.16 -1.65
N GLY A 180 -19.21 -20.38 -1.43
CA GLY A 180 -18.32 -20.84 -2.50
C GLY A 180 -17.01 -21.45 -2.02
N VAL A 181 -16.32 -22.09 -2.95
CA VAL A 181 -15.04 -22.79 -2.73
C VAL A 181 -14.18 -22.71 -3.99
N SER A 182 -12.86 -22.67 -3.81
CA SER A 182 -11.92 -22.84 -4.92
C SER A 182 -10.94 -23.97 -4.64
N PHE A 183 -10.52 -24.65 -5.71
CA PHE A 183 -9.60 -25.77 -5.69
C PHE A 183 -8.41 -25.53 -6.60
N ASP A 184 -7.24 -25.95 -6.15
CA ASP A 184 -5.99 -26.00 -6.89
C ASP A 184 -5.40 -27.41 -6.83
N TRP A 185 -4.63 -27.79 -7.86
CA TRP A 185 -3.95 -29.08 -7.91
C TRP A 185 -2.71 -29.05 -8.80
N LEU A 186 -1.83 -30.05 -8.62
CA LEU A 186 -0.57 -30.21 -9.35
C LEU A 186 -0.51 -31.56 -10.07
N GLY A 187 0.18 -31.59 -11.22
CA GLY A 187 0.47 -32.81 -11.99
C GLY A 187 -0.39 -33.03 -13.23
N GLN A 188 -1.42 -32.22 -13.45
CA GLN A 188 -2.28 -32.34 -14.64
C GLN A 188 -1.47 -32.07 -15.93
N ASN A 189 -1.50 -33.01 -16.87
CA ASN A 189 -0.96 -32.78 -18.21
C ASN A 189 -2.00 -32.10 -19.10
N GLU A 190 -1.55 -31.35 -20.12
CA GLU A 190 -2.45 -30.66 -21.05
C GLU A 190 -3.39 -31.60 -21.83
N SER A 191 -2.94 -32.85 -22.08
CA SER A 191 -3.74 -33.88 -22.77
C SER A 191 -4.78 -34.57 -21.88
N ASP A 192 -4.75 -34.34 -20.57
CA ASP A 192 -5.60 -35.07 -19.64
C ASP A 192 -7.01 -34.47 -19.58
N THR A 193 -8.02 -35.33 -19.73
CA THR A 193 -9.41 -34.97 -19.46
C THR A 193 -9.65 -35.05 -17.95
N THR A 194 -9.83 -33.90 -17.32
CA THR A 194 -10.07 -33.81 -15.88
C THR A 194 -11.53 -33.50 -15.58
N GLN A 195 -12.14 -34.28 -14.69
CA GLN A 195 -13.52 -34.14 -14.24
C GLN A 195 -13.54 -33.90 -12.72
N LEU A 196 -14.32 -32.92 -12.30
CA LEU A 196 -14.56 -32.61 -10.89
C LEU A 196 -16.03 -32.89 -10.55
N THR A 197 -16.23 -33.69 -9.51
CA THR A 197 -17.55 -33.96 -8.93
C THR A 197 -17.62 -33.38 -7.52
N LEU A 198 -18.62 -32.55 -7.24
CA LEU A 198 -18.88 -32.00 -5.91
C LEU A 198 -20.18 -32.57 -5.36
N THR A 199 -20.12 -33.22 -4.20
CA THR A 199 -21.25 -33.88 -3.54
C THR A 199 -21.51 -33.26 -2.17
N LYS A 200 -22.76 -32.93 -1.87
CA LYS A 200 -23.16 -32.52 -0.52
C LYS A 200 -23.22 -33.74 0.40
N VAL A 201 -22.44 -33.75 1.49
CA VAL A 201 -22.30 -34.95 2.34
C VAL A 201 -23.63 -35.35 3.01
N SER A 202 -24.48 -34.37 3.33
CA SER A 202 -25.79 -34.63 3.95
C SER A 202 -26.87 -35.08 2.96
N ASP A 203 -26.65 -34.92 1.66
CA ASP A 203 -27.60 -35.26 0.59
C ASP A 203 -26.84 -35.73 -0.65
N ASP A 204 -26.64 -37.05 -0.74
CA ASP A 204 -25.89 -37.72 -1.82
C ASP A 204 -26.51 -37.56 -3.22
N LYS A 205 -27.68 -36.92 -3.32
CA LYS A 205 -28.33 -36.57 -4.59
C LYS A 205 -27.99 -35.16 -5.07
N ASP A 206 -27.49 -34.29 -4.19
CA ASP A 206 -27.02 -32.95 -4.55
C ASP A 206 -25.57 -33.06 -5.03
N VAL A 207 -25.43 -33.41 -6.31
CA VAL A 207 -24.16 -33.66 -6.98
C VAL A 207 -24.01 -32.73 -8.18
N ARG A 208 -22.89 -32.01 -8.26
CA ARG A 208 -22.52 -31.15 -9.38
C ARG A 208 -21.32 -31.75 -10.11
N HIS A 209 -21.37 -31.75 -11.44
CA HIS A 209 -20.33 -32.32 -12.29
C HIS A 209 -19.77 -31.24 -13.22
N TYR A 210 -18.45 -31.19 -13.32
CA TYR A 210 -17.72 -30.27 -14.17
C TYR A 210 -16.68 -31.04 -14.97
N ASP A 211 -16.71 -30.90 -16.30
CA ASP A 211 -15.83 -31.59 -17.22
C ASP A 211 -14.76 -30.64 -17.78
N ALA A 212 -13.63 -31.20 -18.21
CA ALA A 212 -12.49 -30.46 -18.77
C ALA A 212 -12.01 -29.31 -17.87
N VAL A 213 -11.95 -29.55 -16.56
CA VAL A 213 -11.52 -28.54 -15.58
C VAL A 213 -10.00 -28.38 -15.54
N SER A 214 -9.53 -27.22 -15.09
CA SER A 214 -8.12 -26.91 -14.85
C SER A 214 -7.91 -26.29 -13.47
N ALA A 215 -6.70 -26.38 -12.92
CA ALA A 215 -6.38 -25.87 -11.58
C ALA A 215 -6.76 -24.39 -11.43
N GLY A 216 -7.19 -23.99 -10.23
CA GLY A 216 -7.73 -22.66 -9.93
C GLY A 216 -9.24 -22.59 -10.18
N PHE A 217 -9.97 -23.69 -9.95
CA PHE A 217 -11.39 -23.84 -10.30
C PHE A 217 -12.29 -23.42 -9.13
N PHE A 218 -13.21 -22.48 -9.36
CA PHE A 218 -14.16 -21.97 -8.37
C PHE A 218 -15.57 -22.53 -8.58
N ILE A 219 -16.25 -22.84 -7.47
CA ILE A 219 -17.66 -23.26 -7.45
C ILE A 219 -18.41 -22.38 -6.45
N GLY A 220 -19.38 -21.62 -6.95
CA GLY A 220 -20.28 -20.77 -6.16
C GLY A 220 -21.65 -21.39 -5.88
N GLY A 221 -22.51 -20.64 -5.21
CA GLY A 221 -23.89 -21.03 -4.91
C GLY A 221 -24.00 -22.23 -3.97
N LEU A 222 -23.05 -22.40 -3.05
CA LEU A 222 -23.07 -23.40 -2.00
C LEU A 222 -23.90 -22.91 -0.80
N GLN A 223 -24.28 -23.84 0.08
CA GLN A 223 -24.98 -23.51 1.32
C GLN A 223 -23.97 -23.21 2.44
N PRO A 224 -24.22 -22.20 3.30
CA PRO A 224 -23.39 -21.96 4.48
C PRO A 224 -23.37 -23.14 5.46
N GLU A 225 -22.30 -23.25 6.24
CA GLU A 225 -22.09 -24.25 7.30
C GLU A 225 -22.38 -25.70 6.86
N THR A 226 -22.08 -26.01 5.59
CA THR A 226 -22.44 -27.27 4.96
C THR A 226 -21.18 -27.99 4.52
N GLN A 227 -21.13 -29.29 4.81
CA GLN A 227 -20.01 -30.16 4.42
C GLN A 227 -20.21 -30.70 3.00
N TYR A 228 -19.15 -30.58 2.20
CA TYR A 228 -19.07 -31.12 0.84
C TYR A 228 -17.86 -32.03 0.68
N GLU A 229 -17.97 -32.95 -0.28
CA GLU A 229 -16.89 -33.82 -0.74
C GLU A 229 -16.67 -33.54 -2.22
N MET A 230 -15.44 -33.20 -2.59
CA MET A 230 -15.00 -33.02 -3.96
C MET A 230 -14.16 -34.23 -4.37
N ALA A 231 -14.46 -34.81 -5.53
CA ALA A 231 -13.67 -35.85 -6.17
C ALA A 231 -13.13 -35.34 -7.51
N LEU A 232 -11.81 -35.39 -7.68
CA LEU A 232 -11.12 -35.02 -8.92
C LEU A 232 -10.62 -36.29 -9.60
N ARG A 233 -11.04 -36.50 -10.85
CA ARG A 233 -10.61 -37.61 -11.69
C ARG A 233 -9.90 -37.06 -12.91
N SER A 234 -8.70 -37.55 -13.20
CA SER A 234 -7.93 -37.17 -14.38
C SER A 234 -7.63 -38.42 -15.20
N CYS A 235 -8.01 -38.42 -16.48
CA CYS A 235 -7.87 -39.56 -17.37
C CYS A 235 -7.37 -39.11 -18.74
N ASN A 236 -6.63 -39.97 -19.41
CA ASN A 236 -6.35 -39.85 -20.83
C ASN A 236 -6.52 -41.24 -21.50
N PRO A 237 -6.29 -41.37 -22.82
CA PRO A 237 -6.51 -42.65 -23.51
C PRO A 237 -5.67 -43.83 -22.98
N VAL A 238 -4.56 -43.58 -22.26
CA VAL A 238 -3.69 -44.63 -21.71
C VAL A 238 -4.20 -45.13 -20.36
N ASP A 239 -4.47 -44.24 -19.41
CA ASP A 239 -4.89 -44.60 -18.04
C ASP A 239 -5.66 -43.47 -17.35
N CYS A 240 -6.18 -43.75 -16.15
CA CYS A 240 -6.71 -42.77 -15.21
C CYS A 240 -5.85 -42.69 -13.95
N ALA A 241 -5.60 -41.47 -13.47
CA ALA A 241 -5.04 -41.27 -12.13
C ALA A 241 -6.03 -41.76 -11.06
N GLU A 242 -5.51 -42.19 -9.91
CA GLU A 242 -6.35 -42.47 -8.73
C GLU A 242 -7.14 -41.20 -8.36
N PRO A 243 -8.49 -41.30 -8.23
CA PRO A 243 -9.30 -40.14 -7.89
C PRO A 243 -8.88 -39.54 -6.57
N GLN A 244 -8.61 -38.24 -6.57
CA GLN A 244 -8.27 -37.51 -5.36
C GLN A 244 -9.55 -36.95 -4.75
N VAL A 245 -9.73 -37.14 -3.44
CA VAL A 245 -10.95 -36.72 -2.72
C VAL A 245 -10.59 -35.78 -1.59
N VAL A 246 -11.29 -34.65 -1.52
CA VAL A 246 -11.11 -33.64 -0.46
C VAL A 246 -12.45 -33.24 0.12
N ARG A 247 -12.53 -33.15 1.46
CA ARG A 247 -13.71 -32.67 2.18
C ARG A 247 -13.46 -31.28 2.75
N PHE A 248 -14.48 -30.44 2.72
CA PHE A 248 -14.47 -29.12 3.32
C PHE A 248 -15.85 -28.74 3.84
N THR A 249 -15.88 -27.72 4.70
CA THR A 249 -17.12 -27.15 5.23
C THR A 249 -17.14 -25.66 4.88
N THR A 250 -18.22 -25.19 4.26
CA THR A 250 -18.42 -23.77 3.99
C THR A 250 -18.54 -22.97 5.28
N GLN A 251 -18.23 -21.67 5.21
CA GLN A 251 -18.21 -20.81 6.39
C GLN A 251 -19.64 -20.43 6.85
N ALA A 252 -19.73 -19.82 8.04
CA ALA A 252 -20.97 -19.26 8.56
C ALA A 252 -21.51 -18.16 7.65
N SER A 253 -22.84 -18.09 7.51
CA SER A 253 -23.56 -17.17 6.63
C SER A 253 -23.11 -15.72 6.79
N ARG A 254 -22.89 -15.04 5.65
CA ARG A 254 -22.46 -13.64 5.57
C ARG A 254 -23.39 -12.85 4.66
N VAL A 255 -23.29 -11.53 4.75
CA VAL A 255 -24.02 -10.62 3.87
C VAL A 255 -23.02 -9.92 2.96
N GLY A 256 -23.28 -9.92 1.65
CA GLY A 256 -22.49 -9.16 0.68
C GLY A 256 -22.98 -7.72 0.62
N PHE A 257 -22.04 -6.78 0.79
CA PHE A 257 -22.33 -5.36 0.70
C PHE A 257 -22.72 -4.96 -0.72
N ALA A 258 -21.92 -5.32 -1.72
CA ALA A 258 -22.10 -4.90 -3.10
C ALA A 258 -23.00 -5.82 -3.94
N ASP A 259 -23.52 -6.91 -3.40
CA ASP A 259 -24.29 -7.91 -4.16
C ASP A 259 -25.60 -7.36 -4.74
N GLU A 260 -26.19 -6.36 -4.07
CA GLU A 260 -27.43 -5.70 -4.50
C GLU A 260 -27.18 -4.42 -5.31
N ILE A 261 -25.91 -4.02 -5.49
CA ILE A 261 -25.55 -2.83 -6.26
C ILE A 261 -25.58 -3.19 -7.75
N PRO A 262 -26.39 -2.49 -8.58
CA PRO A 262 -26.38 -2.70 -10.02
C PRO A 262 -24.98 -2.50 -10.59
N THR A 263 -24.50 -3.49 -11.33
CA THR A 263 -23.16 -3.49 -11.91
C THR A 263 -23.27 -3.14 -13.40
N PRO A 264 -22.88 -1.93 -13.84
CA PRO A 264 -22.88 -1.60 -15.26
C PRO A 264 -21.78 -2.38 -16.00
N ASN A 265 -22.08 -2.85 -17.21
CA ASN A 265 -21.08 -3.53 -18.05
C ASN A 265 -20.06 -2.50 -18.57
N HIS A 266 -18.77 -2.79 -18.37
CA HIS A 266 -17.66 -1.98 -18.88
C HIS A 266 -16.86 -2.68 -19.98
N LEU A 267 -17.16 -3.95 -20.27
CA LEU A 267 -16.41 -4.78 -21.20
C LEU A 267 -17.11 -4.84 -22.56
N GLN A 268 -16.30 -4.89 -23.61
CA GLN A 268 -16.74 -5.20 -24.97
C GLN A 268 -16.42 -6.66 -25.28
N GLY A 269 -17.42 -7.45 -25.66
CA GLY A 269 -17.21 -8.86 -26.01
C GLY A 269 -18.39 -9.75 -25.61
N SER A 270 -18.12 -11.05 -25.50
CA SER A 270 -19.10 -12.07 -25.09
C SER A 270 -19.12 -12.32 -23.58
N LEU A 271 -18.11 -11.83 -22.85
CA LEU A 271 -18.09 -11.79 -21.39
C LEU A 271 -18.50 -10.37 -20.94
N GLU A 272 -19.64 -10.27 -20.26
CA GLU A 272 -20.16 -9.00 -19.76
C GLU A 272 -20.00 -8.89 -18.24
N GLY A 273 -19.66 -7.70 -17.77
CA GLY A 273 -19.60 -7.42 -16.35
C GLY A 273 -18.98 -6.07 -16.03
N GLY A 274 -19.11 -5.67 -14.78
CA GLY A 274 -18.56 -4.41 -14.32
C GLY A 274 -17.15 -4.54 -13.79
N LEU A 275 -16.39 -3.46 -13.97
CA LEU A 275 -15.05 -3.31 -13.44
C LEU A 275 -15.04 -2.22 -12.38
N GLY A 276 -14.34 -2.47 -11.28
CA GLY A 276 -13.95 -1.47 -10.29
C GLY A 276 -12.43 -1.41 -10.19
N ILE A 277 -11.85 -0.21 -10.17
CA ILE A 277 -10.42 0.01 -9.99
C ILE A 277 -10.21 0.59 -8.60
N THR A 278 -9.96 -0.30 -7.64
CA THR A 278 -9.97 0.05 -6.22
C THR A 278 -8.61 0.59 -5.79
N GLN A 279 -8.55 1.89 -5.47
CA GLN A 279 -7.36 2.55 -4.94
C GLN A 279 -7.64 3.14 -3.55
N THR A 280 -8.31 4.30 -3.50
CA THR A 280 -8.83 4.85 -2.24
C THR A 280 -10.23 4.32 -1.95
N HIS A 281 -11.03 4.07 -3.00
CA HIS A 281 -12.42 3.63 -2.92
C HIS A 281 -12.69 2.52 -3.93
N THR A 282 -13.62 1.61 -3.60
CA THR A 282 -14.11 0.55 -4.49
C THR A 282 -15.11 1.06 -5.54
N SER A 283 -15.65 2.26 -5.36
CA SER A 283 -16.67 2.87 -6.22
C SER A 283 -16.10 3.58 -7.47
N VAL A 284 -14.78 3.47 -7.70
CA VAL A 284 -14.10 4.03 -8.87
C VAL A 284 -14.22 3.04 -10.04
N ALA A 285 -14.91 3.47 -11.10
CA ALA A 285 -15.05 2.74 -12.35
C ALA A 285 -13.93 3.15 -13.35
N PRO A 286 -13.73 2.40 -14.44
CA PRO A 286 -12.80 2.80 -15.51
C PRO A 286 -13.11 4.18 -16.12
N ASN A 287 -14.39 4.52 -16.30
CA ASN A 287 -14.85 5.77 -16.88
C ASN A 287 -16.24 6.15 -16.35
N GLY A 288 -16.73 7.35 -16.71
CA GLY A 288 -18.06 7.82 -16.34
C GLY A 288 -18.23 8.16 -14.86
N ASN A 289 -17.12 8.25 -14.11
CA ASN A 289 -17.11 8.54 -12.68
C ASN A 289 -17.73 9.92 -12.35
N GLU A 290 -17.74 10.86 -13.29
CA GLU A 290 -18.40 12.16 -13.12
C GLU A 290 -19.92 12.09 -13.17
N LEU A 291 -20.50 11.00 -13.68
CA LEU A 291 -21.93 10.84 -13.89
C LEU A 291 -22.65 10.19 -12.68
N THR A 292 -21.91 9.73 -11.67
CA THR A 292 -22.46 9.06 -10.48
C THR A 292 -22.81 10.05 -9.37
N GLY A 293 -24.09 10.35 -9.13
CA GLY A 293 -24.50 11.24 -8.03
C GLY A 293 -23.79 12.61 -8.04
N GLN A 294 -22.88 12.85 -7.08
CA GLN A 294 -22.02 14.06 -6.99
C GLN A 294 -20.63 13.91 -7.67
N GLY A 295 -20.39 12.77 -8.32
CA GLY A 295 -19.17 12.35 -9.00
C GLY A 295 -18.19 11.60 -8.08
N HIS A 296 -17.59 10.53 -8.56
CA HIS A 296 -16.53 9.76 -7.89
C HIS A 296 -15.13 10.12 -8.40
N LEU A 297 -14.06 9.63 -7.78
CA LEU A 297 -12.71 9.89 -8.30
C LEU A 297 -12.49 9.24 -9.67
N ASP A 298 -11.57 9.82 -10.45
CA ASP A 298 -10.99 9.17 -11.61
C ASP A 298 -9.79 8.28 -11.15
N VAL A 299 -9.29 7.37 -11.98
CA VAL A 299 -8.19 6.47 -11.59
C VAL A 299 -6.90 7.26 -11.35
N ILE A 300 -6.25 7.09 -10.20
CA ILE A 300 -5.01 7.80 -9.87
C ILE A 300 -3.85 7.12 -10.61
N MET A 301 -3.13 7.88 -11.43
CA MET A 301 -1.98 7.36 -12.16
C MET A 301 -0.83 6.99 -11.20
N ASN A 302 -0.01 6.01 -11.57
CA ASN A 302 1.17 5.56 -10.84
C ASN A 302 0.88 5.19 -9.37
N ARG A 303 -0.29 4.60 -9.11
CA ARG A 303 -0.69 4.11 -7.78
C ARG A 303 -1.26 2.73 -7.94
N GLU A 304 -0.79 1.78 -7.14
CA GLU A 304 -1.31 0.40 -7.15
C GLU A 304 -2.83 0.38 -6.96
N ALA A 305 -3.47 -0.65 -7.51
CA ALA A 305 -4.92 -0.82 -7.41
C ALA A 305 -5.29 -2.29 -7.23
N MET A 306 -6.49 -2.56 -6.74
CA MET A 306 -7.14 -3.86 -6.87
C MET A 306 -8.20 -3.75 -7.97
N LEU A 307 -8.03 -4.50 -9.06
CA LEU A 307 -9.08 -4.68 -10.05
C LEU A 307 -10.15 -5.60 -9.47
N LEU A 308 -11.39 -5.16 -9.52
CA LEU A 308 -12.56 -5.96 -9.19
C LEU A 308 -13.35 -6.21 -10.48
N PHE A 309 -13.71 -7.46 -10.75
CA PHE A 309 -14.58 -7.84 -11.86
C PHE A 309 -15.81 -8.54 -11.31
N THR A 310 -16.99 -7.96 -11.55
CA THR A 310 -18.27 -8.55 -11.16
C THR A 310 -19.02 -8.94 -12.43
N PRO A 311 -19.17 -10.25 -12.72
CA PRO A 311 -19.88 -10.73 -13.90
C PRO A 311 -21.35 -10.29 -13.90
N SER A 312 -21.93 -10.15 -15.09
CA SER A 312 -23.38 -9.96 -15.24
C SER A 312 -24.18 -11.11 -14.59
N GLN A 313 -25.36 -10.80 -14.04
CA GLN A 313 -26.19 -11.81 -13.37
C GLN A 313 -26.55 -12.99 -14.30
N GLY A 314 -26.44 -14.21 -13.76
CA GLY A 314 -26.82 -15.43 -14.46
C GLY A 314 -25.67 -16.11 -15.23
N GLU A 315 -24.48 -15.52 -15.24
CA GLU A 315 -23.29 -16.16 -15.80
C GLU A 315 -22.67 -17.13 -14.79
N GLU A 316 -22.53 -18.40 -15.16
CA GLU A 316 -21.72 -19.36 -14.39
C GLU A 316 -20.26 -19.20 -14.80
N ILE A 317 -19.43 -18.77 -13.85
CA ILE A 317 -18.00 -18.57 -14.06
C ILE A 317 -17.24 -19.33 -12.98
N ASN A 318 -16.35 -20.20 -13.43
CA ASN A 318 -15.52 -21.01 -12.56
C ASN A 318 -14.07 -20.56 -12.56
N GLN A 319 -13.62 -19.87 -13.62
CA GLN A 319 -12.29 -19.27 -13.70
C GLN A 319 -12.34 -18.01 -14.55
N VAL A 320 -11.53 -17.02 -14.22
CA VAL A 320 -11.30 -15.83 -15.05
C VAL A 320 -9.80 -15.64 -15.20
N ARG A 321 -9.31 -15.70 -16.44
CA ARG A 321 -7.97 -15.24 -16.80
C ARG A 321 -8.02 -13.76 -17.12
N ALA A 322 -7.09 -13.01 -16.56
CA ALA A 322 -6.90 -11.61 -16.86
C ALA A 322 -5.54 -11.40 -17.51
N GLU A 323 -5.53 -10.70 -18.63
CA GLU A 323 -4.35 -10.16 -19.26
C GLU A 323 -4.36 -8.64 -19.11
N VAL A 324 -3.25 -8.13 -18.57
CA VAL A 324 -3.00 -6.70 -18.42
C VAL A 324 -2.07 -6.28 -19.55
N LEU A 325 -2.53 -5.33 -20.36
CA LEU A 325 -1.78 -4.84 -21.51
C LEU A 325 -1.42 -3.38 -21.30
N LEU A 326 -0.19 -3.01 -21.68
CA LEU A 326 0.27 -1.63 -21.70
C LEU A 326 0.74 -1.30 -23.10
N ASP A 327 0.14 -0.29 -23.71
CA ASP A 327 0.41 0.12 -25.10
C ASP A 327 0.27 -1.04 -26.11
N GLY A 328 -0.62 -1.98 -25.82
CA GLY A 328 -0.92 -3.15 -26.64
C GLY A 328 -0.06 -4.38 -26.35
N GLU A 329 0.95 -4.29 -25.48
CA GLU A 329 1.80 -5.43 -25.09
C GLU A 329 1.32 -6.05 -23.78
N VAL A 330 1.21 -7.39 -23.72
CA VAL A 330 0.86 -8.11 -22.49
C VAL A 330 2.02 -8.00 -21.50
N VAL A 331 1.82 -7.25 -20.42
CA VAL A 331 2.80 -7.10 -19.33
C VAL A 331 2.54 -8.08 -18.18
N HIS A 332 1.31 -8.61 -18.08
CA HIS A 332 0.94 -9.61 -17.08
C HIS A 332 -0.21 -10.50 -17.57
N SER A 333 -0.18 -11.78 -17.19
CA SER A 333 -1.28 -12.74 -17.42
C SER A 333 -1.38 -13.69 -16.24
N SER A 334 -2.56 -13.76 -15.61
CA SER A 334 -2.81 -14.68 -14.50
C SER A 334 -4.29 -15.03 -14.39
N LEU A 335 -4.62 -16.04 -13.57
CA LEU A 335 -5.99 -16.18 -13.09
C LEU A 335 -6.29 -15.08 -12.07
N MET A 336 -7.52 -14.57 -12.09
CA MET A 336 -8.04 -13.69 -11.05
C MET A 336 -8.38 -14.52 -9.80
N LEU A 337 -8.24 -13.90 -8.62
CA LEU A 337 -8.69 -14.50 -7.38
C LEU A 337 -10.22 -14.62 -7.39
N PRO A 338 -10.77 -15.80 -7.02
CA PRO A 338 -12.21 -16.02 -7.00
C PRO A 338 -12.91 -15.29 -5.85
N PRO A 339 -14.25 -15.16 -5.89
CA PRO A 339 -15.01 -14.52 -4.82
C PRO A 339 -14.79 -15.12 -3.43
N SER A 340 -14.50 -16.43 -3.32
CA SER A 340 -14.16 -17.07 -2.03
C SER A 340 -12.80 -16.65 -1.45
N ALA A 341 -11.92 -16.09 -2.28
CA ALA A 341 -10.60 -15.58 -1.91
C ALA A 341 -10.57 -14.05 -1.80
N LEU A 342 -11.73 -13.38 -1.92
CA LEU A 342 -11.81 -11.93 -1.82
C LEU A 342 -11.33 -11.45 -0.44
N ALA A 343 -10.59 -10.34 -0.42
CA ALA A 343 -10.06 -9.76 0.81
C ALA A 343 -11.17 -9.47 1.84
N ALA A 344 -10.86 -9.70 3.11
CA ALA A 344 -11.79 -9.40 4.21
C ALA A 344 -11.94 -7.88 4.42
N SER A 345 -13.00 -7.48 5.11
CA SER A 345 -13.18 -6.12 5.63
C SER A 345 -12.39 -5.89 6.92
N ASP A 346 -12.29 -4.64 7.35
CA ASP A 346 -11.77 -4.22 8.65
C ASP A 346 -12.81 -4.38 9.78
N GLN A 347 -13.86 -5.18 9.58
CA GLN A 347 -14.88 -5.44 10.58
C GLN A 347 -14.26 -6.20 11.78
N PRO A 348 -14.37 -5.68 13.02
CA PRO A 348 -13.93 -6.38 14.21
C PRO A 348 -14.79 -7.61 14.52
N ASP A 349 -14.23 -8.58 15.24
CA ASP A 349 -15.02 -9.67 15.78
C ASP A 349 -15.76 -9.26 17.06
N ASN A 350 -17.06 -9.02 16.96
CA ASN A 350 -17.90 -8.49 18.04
C ASN A 350 -19.28 -9.16 18.12
N GLY A 351 -19.43 -10.35 17.53
CA GLY A 351 -20.69 -11.11 17.53
C GLY A 351 -21.82 -10.51 16.69
N ARG A 352 -21.58 -9.42 15.94
CA ARG A 352 -22.55 -8.87 14.98
C ARG A 352 -22.52 -9.65 13.66
N MET A 353 -23.54 -9.42 12.83
CA MET A 353 -23.63 -9.93 11.46
C MET A 353 -22.34 -9.68 10.69
N LYS A 354 -21.81 -10.70 10.01
CA LYS A 354 -20.58 -10.60 9.21
C LYS A 354 -20.88 -10.08 7.81
N VAL A 355 -20.11 -9.10 7.38
CA VAL A 355 -20.28 -8.43 6.07
C VAL A 355 -19.02 -8.61 5.24
N VAL A 356 -19.17 -9.15 4.03
CA VAL A 356 -18.12 -9.22 3.01
C VAL A 356 -18.39 -8.18 1.93
N PHE A 357 -17.37 -7.80 1.15
CA PHE A 357 -17.58 -6.83 0.09
C PHE A 357 -18.57 -7.37 -0.97
N SER A 358 -18.34 -8.57 -1.51
CA SER A 358 -19.28 -9.23 -2.42
C SER A 358 -19.09 -10.74 -2.45
N HIS A 359 -20.15 -11.48 -2.78
CA HIS A 359 -20.09 -12.91 -3.11
C HIS A 359 -19.82 -13.18 -4.60
N HIS A 360 -19.71 -12.15 -5.44
CA HIS A 360 -19.64 -12.27 -6.90
C HIS A 360 -18.38 -11.66 -7.52
N ALA A 361 -17.67 -10.79 -6.80
CA ALA A 361 -16.52 -10.07 -7.32
C ALA A 361 -15.25 -10.95 -7.37
N TRP A 362 -14.65 -11.05 -8.54
CA TRP A 362 -13.30 -11.55 -8.78
C TRP A 362 -12.29 -10.43 -8.56
N SER A 363 -11.06 -10.74 -8.15
CA SER A 363 -10.06 -9.70 -7.88
C SER A 363 -8.67 -9.98 -8.45
N LEU A 364 -7.96 -8.91 -8.84
CA LEU A 364 -6.57 -8.97 -9.32
C LEU A 364 -5.80 -7.72 -8.86
N PRO A 365 -4.68 -7.86 -8.13
CA PRO A 365 -3.79 -6.74 -7.84
C PRO A 365 -3.13 -6.19 -9.11
N LEU A 366 -3.19 -4.87 -9.30
CA LEU A 366 -2.53 -4.14 -10.37
C LEU A 366 -1.35 -3.34 -9.81
N GLN A 367 -0.16 -3.52 -10.40
CA GLN A 367 1.04 -2.80 -9.99
C GLN A 367 0.96 -1.32 -10.36
N TRP A 368 1.56 -0.47 -9.52
CA TRP A 368 1.50 0.99 -9.68
C TRP A 368 2.01 1.47 -11.05
N ASN A 369 3.07 0.84 -11.58
CA ASN A 369 3.71 1.22 -12.85
C ASN A 369 2.89 0.83 -14.09
N TRP A 370 1.89 -0.05 -13.94
CA TRP A 370 0.91 -0.38 -14.98
C TRP A 370 -0.22 0.66 -15.03
N MET A 371 -0.49 1.35 -13.92
CA MET A 371 -1.62 2.27 -13.75
C MET A 371 -1.37 3.62 -14.41
N LYS A 372 -1.35 3.65 -15.74
CA LYS A 372 -1.13 4.86 -16.55
C LYS A 372 -1.86 4.81 -17.90
N PRO A 373 -2.07 5.96 -18.56
CA PRO A 373 -2.62 6.01 -19.91
C PRO A 373 -1.86 5.06 -20.85
N GLY A 374 -2.61 4.25 -21.61
CA GLY A 374 -2.05 3.12 -22.37
C GLY A 374 -2.47 1.75 -21.85
N LEU A 375 -2.92 1.68 -20.58
CA LEU A 375 -3.46 0.47 -19.96
C LEU A 375 -4.74 -0.01 -20.64
N SER A 376 -4.84 -1.31 -20.90
CA SER A 376 -6.04 -2.03 -21.32
C SER A 376 -6.10 -3.42 -20.67
N LEU A 377 -7.29 -4.02 -20.67
CA LEU A 377 -7.55 -5.30 -20.00
C LEU A 377 -8.27 -6.26 -20.95
N ARG A 378 -7.88 -7.53 -20.91
CA ARG A 378 -8.61 -8.62 -21.56
C ARG A 378 -8.91 -9.70 -20.54
N LEU A 379 -10.19 -10.00 -20.35
CA LEU A 379 -10.67 -11.04 -19.45
C LEU A 379 -11.23 -12.20 -20.28
N THR A 380 -10.87 -13.43 -19.92
CA THR A 380 -11.38 -14.65 -20.56
C THR A 380 -11.82 -15.63 -19.49
N ASP A 381 -13.05 -16.14 -19.59
CA ASP A 381 -13.56 -17.12 -18.64
C ASP A 381 -13.22 -18.57 -19.03
N ASN A 382 -13.59 -19.54 -18.19
CA ASN A 382 -13.40 -20.96 -18.47
C ASN A 382 -14.22 -21.51 -19.65
N LEU A 383 -15.19 -20.76 -20.17
CA LEU A 383 -16.00 -21.11 -21.35
C LEU A 383 -15.44 -20.48 -22.65
N GLY A 384 -14.34 -19.74 -22.57
CA GLY A 384 -13.74 -19.04 -23.70
C GLY A 384 -14.48 -17.76 -24.11
N ARG A 385 -15.37 -17.24 -23.26
CA ARG A 385 -15.98 -15.92 -23.45
C ARG A 385 -14.94 -14.85 -23.13
N GLU A 386 -14.89 -13.81 -23.95
CA GLU A 386 -13.89 -12.75 -23.85
C GLU A 386 -14.58 -11.41 -23.62
N GLY A 387 -14.01 -10.60 -22.74
CA GLY A 387 -14.41 -9.22 -22.47
C GLY A 387 -13.19 -8.32 -22.45
N VAL A 388 -13.22 -7.25 -23.24
CA VAL A 388 -12.09 -6.33 -23.43
C VAL A 388 -12.46 -4.93 -22.95
N LEU A 389 -11.60 -4.35 -22.11
CA LEU A 389 -11.56 -2.92 -21.85
C LEU A 389 -10.45 -2.31 -22.70
N SER A 390 -10.83 -1.58 -23.75
CA SER A 390 -9.90 -1.07 -24.75
C SER A 390 -8.98 0.05 -24.22
N GLN A 391 -7.83 0.24 -24.88
CA GLN A 391 -6.92 1.34 -24.56
C GLN A 391 -7.63 2.69 -24.73
N GLY A 392 -7.49 3.56 -23.73
CA GLY A 392 -8.12 4.88 -23.70
C GLY A 392 -9.52 4.92 -23.08
N GLU A 393 -10.10 3.76 -22.74
CA GLU A 393 -11.39 3.69 -22.03
C GLU A 393 -11.23 3.91 -20.52
N ILE A 394 -10.00 3.92 -19.99
CA ILE A 394 -9.73 4.27 -18.59
C ILE A 394 -9.43 5.76 -18.49
N GLN A 395 -10.22 6.48 -17.70
CA GLN A 395 -10.00 7.88 -17.39
C GLN A 395 -9.10 8.01 -16.16
N PHE A 396 -7.90 8.53 -16.37
CA PHE A 396 -6.93 8.79 -15.31
C PHE A 396 -7.03 10.23 -14.80
N GLY A 397 -6.89 10.39 -13.49
CA GLY A 397 -6.31 11.58 -12.89
C GLY A 397 -4.78 11.53 -12.94
N GLY A 398 -4.12 12.64 -12.60
CA GLY A 398 -2.66 12.69 -12.56
C GLY A 398 -2.04 11.76 -11.52
N ALA A 399 -0.71 11.83 -11.41
CA ALA A 399 0.06 11.18 -10.36
C ALA A 399 0.56 12.23 -9.35
N PRO A 400 -0.34 12.91 -8.61
CA PRO A 400 0.06 14.00 -7.74
C PRO A 400 0.97 13.50 -6.61
N GLU A 401 2.03 14.25 -6.36
CA GLU A 401 2.81 14.19 -5.13
C GLU A 401 2.12 15.08 -4.08
N LEU A 402 2.12 14.68 -2.82
CA LEU A 402 1.73 15.53 -1.69
C LEU A 402 2.84 15.52 -0.63
N VAL A 403 3.34 16.69 -0.26
CA VAL A 403 4.31 16.86 0.82
C VAL A 403 3.61 17.45 2.04
N ILE A 404 3.71 16.78 3.18
CA ILE A 404 3.24 17.26 4.49
C ILE A 404 4.43 17.39 5.42
N GLN A 405 4.75 18.63 5.78
CA GLN A 405 5.76 18.97 6.78
C GLN A 405 5.11 19.01 8.16
N ASN A 406 5.76 18.45 9.18
CA ASN A 406 5.25 18.43 10.54
C ASN A 406 6.20 19.18 11.47
N ILE A 407 5.66 20.05 12.33
CA ILE A 407 6.46 20.74 13.35
C ILE A 407 5.69 20.87 14.67
N ASP A 408 6.35 20.57 15.79
CA ASP A 408 5.83 20.87 17.14
C ASP A 408 6.47 22.13 17.67
N MET A 409 5.67 23.08 18.15
CA MET A 409 6.18 24.37 18.59
C MET A 409 5.57 24.84 19.91
N GLY A 410 6.38 25.59 20.66
CA GLY A 410 5.99 26.23 21.91
C GLY A 410 6.37 27.71 21.92
N MET A 411 5.39 28.59 22.13
CA MET A 411 5.55 30.04 22.14
C MET A 411 5.53 30.55 23.59
N LEU A 412 6.69 31.00 24.09
CA LEU A 412 6.93 31.36 25.50
C LEU A 412 6.83 30.17 26.48
N ILE A 413 6.86 28.95 25.95
CA ILE A 413 6.81 27.68 26.68
C ILE A 413 7.43 26.59 25.79
N GLU A 414 7.92 25.50 26.38
CA GLU A 414 8.42 24.35 25.61
C GLU A 414 7.32 23.69 24.74
N PRO A 415 7.67 23.09 23.59
CA PRO A 415 6.76 22.29 22.78
C PRO A 415 6.09 21.16 23.57
N ARG A 416 4.92 20.72 23.12
CA ARG A 416 4.06 19.82 23.90
C ARG A 416 4.56 18.38 23.91
N ASN A 417 5.35 17.98 22.91
CA ASN A 417 5.83 16.61 22.68
C ASN A 417 4.70 15.57 22.63
N ARG A 418 3.63 15.88 21.89
CA ARG A 418 2.42 15.03 21.73
C ARG A 418 1.97 14.89 20.27
N ASN A 419 2.92 14.94 19.33
CA ASN A 419 2.63 14.68 17.93
C ASN A 419 2.63 13.17 17.66
N THR A 420 1.48 12.53 17.88
CA THR A 420 1.26 11.09 17.65
C THR A 420 1.57 10.67 16.22
N MET A 421 1.28 11.53 15.22
CA MET A 421 1.63 11.30 13.81
C MET A 421 3.13 11.03 13.67
N ILE A 422 3.97 11.93 14.19
CA ILE A 422 5.44 11.79 14.13
C ILE A 422 5.95 10.62 14.97
N GLN A 423 5.36 10.39 16.15
CA GLN A 423 5.75 9.26 17.02
C GLN A 423 5.53 7.88 16.35
N ASN A 424 4.58 7.77 15.42
CA ASN A 424 4.26 6.53 14.70
C ASN A 424 4.27 6.74 13.16
N LEU A 425 5.20 7.56 12.68
CA LEU A 425 5.16 8.13 11.33
C LEU A 425 4.95 7.12 10.19
N PRO A 426 5.69 5.99 10.10
CA PRO A 426 5.57 5.10 8.94
C PRO A 426 4.20 4.45 8.83
N THR A 427 3.63 3.97 9.94
CA THR A 427 2.34 3.28 9.94
C THR A 427 1.17 4.24 9.73
N LEU A 428 1.22 5.43 10.34
CA LEU A 428 0.18 6.43 10.18
C LEU A 428 0.22 7.12 8.80
N ALA A 429 1.41 7.32 8.23
CA ALA A 429 1.54 7.79 6.86
C ALA A 429 0.92 6.80 5.87
N ALA A 430 1.15 5.48 6.08
CA ALA A 430 0.59 4.44 5.23
C ALA A 430 -0.93 4.38 5.28
N ASP A 431 -1.53 4.49 6.47
CA ASP A 431 -2.99 4.54 6.65
C ASP A 431 -3.58 5.82 6.03
N TYR A 432 -2.99 7.00 6.29
CA TYR A 432 -3.49 8.25 5.71
C TYR A 432 -3.38 8.26 4.18
N PHE A 433 -2.31 7.68 3.61
CA PHE A 433 -2.16 7.53 2.16
C PHE A 433 -3.35 6.81 1.52
N GLN A 434 -3.98 5.85 2.22
CA GLN A 434 -5.18 5.16 1.74
C GLN A 434 -6.41 6.07 1.62
N LYS A 435 -6.45 7.20 2.34
CA LYS A 435 -7.62 8.10 2.40
C LYS A 435 -7.57 9.26 1.40
N ILE A 436 -6.41 9.51 0.80
CA ILE A 436 -6.20 10.66 -0.08
C ILE A 436 -5.87 10.24 -1.51
N PRO A 437 -6.25 11.02 -2.53
CA PRO A 437 -5.99 10.69 -3.92
C PRO A 437 -4.60 11.10 -4.41
N ALA A 438 -3.56 10.77 -3.65
CA ALA A 438 -2.15 10.98 -4.00
C ALA A 438 -1.54 9.75 -4.67
N SER A 439 -0.62 9.94 -5.61
CA SER A 439 0.24 8.85 -6.13
C SER A 439 1.49 8.68 -5.28
N LYS A 440 2.01 9.78 -4.74
CA LYS A 440 3.14 9.80 -3.81
C LYS A 440 2.84 10.70 -2.62
N LEU A 441 3.11 10.22 -1.41
CA LEU A 441 3.01 10.99 -0.17
C LEU A 441 4.38 11.09 0.47
N VAL A 442 4.80 12.31 0.79
CA VAL A 442 6.00 12.59 1.59
C VAL A 442 5.55 13.16 2.93
N MET A 443 5.85 12.44 4.00
CA MET A 443 5.67 12.88 5.38
C MET A 443 7.03 13.21 5.96
N ALA A 444 7.25 14.50 6.22
CA ALA A 444 8.51 15.03 6.69
C ALA A 444 8.36 15.68 8.07
N ASP A 445 9.48 15.71 8.79
CA ASP A 445 9.54 16.14 10.18
C ASP A 445 10.49 17.34 10.31
N TYR A 446 10.13 18.26 11.19
CA TYR A 446 10.97 19.36 11.62
C TYR A 446 11.29 19.19 13.11
N THR A 447 12.50 19.60 13.50
CA THR A 447 12.89 19.64 14.91
C THR A 447 11.90 20.49 15.71
N PRO A 448 11.50 20.06 16.92
CA PRO A 448 10.62 20.88 17.76
C PRO A 448 11.20 22.28 18.00
N ALA A 449 10.35 23.29 17.97
CA ALA A 449 10.75 24.69 18.03
C ALA A 449 10.24 25.37 19.31
N HIS A 450 11.15 25.70 20.23
CA HIS A 450 10.85 26.53 21.40
C HIS A 450 11.18 27.99 21.11
N PHE A 451 10.19 28.88 21.23
CA PHE A 451 10.33 30.31 21.08
C PHE A 451 10.25 31.03 22.45
N PRO A 452 11.36 31.20 23.18
CA PRO A 452 11.36 31.83 24.50
C PRO A 452 11.10 33.35 24.44
N ILE A 453 11.33 33.95 23.27
CA ILE A 453 11.05 35.36 22.98
C ILE A 453 10.27 35.41 21.67
N VAL A 454 9.19 36.19 21.64
CA VAL A 454 8.33 36.34 20.48
C VAL A 454 8.24 37.81 20.09
N THR A 455 8.89 38.19 18.99
CA THR A 455 8.72 39.50 18.35
C THR A 455 7.60 39.44 17.33
N MET A 456 6.53 40.21 17.55
CA MET A 456 5.37 40.28 16.67
C MET A 456 5.66 41.21 15.48
N PRO A 457 5.01 41.01 14.31
CA PRO A 457 5.23 41.88 13.15
C PRO A 457 4.86 43.36 13.37
N ASN A 458 4.04 43.67 14.37
CA ASN A 458 3.70 45.04 14.77
C ASN A 458 4.74 45.68 15.72
N GLY A 459 5.86 45.01 16.01
CA GLY A 459 6.95 45.49 16.85
C GLY A 459 6.82 45.17 18.35
N VAL A 460 5.73 44.53 18.79
CA VAL A 460 5.58 44.09 20.20
C VAL A 460 6.48 42.89 20.48
N VAL A 461 7.18 42.89 21.61
CA VAL A 461 8.06 41.77 22.03
C VAL A 461 7.52 41.14 23.31
N TYR A 462 7.22 39.84 23.26
CA TYR A 462 6.81 39.05 24.43
C TYR A 462 7.97 38.18 24.93
N THR A 463 8.09 38.10 26.26
CA THR A 463 9.13 37.31 26.96
C THR A 463 8.58 36.42 28.08
N ASP A 464 7.30 36.56 28.44
CA ASP A 464 6.63 35.80 29.50
C ASP A 464 5.25 35.33 29.04
N LYS A 465 4.38 36.27 28.63
CA LYS A 465 3.07 35.97 28.06
C LYS A 465 2.65 37.01 27.01
N SER A 466 1.76 36.60 26.10
CA SER A 466 1.06 37.54 25.21
C SER A 466 0.13 38.48 26.00
N ALA A 467 0.01 39.71 25.52
CA ALA A 467 -0.96 40.69 26.04
C ALA A 467 -2.41 40.37 25.64
N SER A 468 -2.63 39.51 24.64
CA SER A 468 -3.95 39.06 24.23
C SER A 468 -4.40 37.83 25.04
N THR A 469 -5.68 37.50 24.93
CA THR A 469 -6.20 36.17 25.28
C THR A 469 -5.93 35.19 24.14
N GLY A 470 -5.93 33.90 24.44
CA GLY A 470 -5.85 32.82 23.46
C GLY A 470 -6.96 31.79 23.64
N GLY A 471 -7.12 30.90 22.67
CA GLY A 471 -8.04 29.78 22.72
C GLY A 471 -7.69 28.71 21.69
N TRP A 472 -8.58 27.72 21.57
CA TRP A 472 -8.37 26.60 20.64
C TRP A 472 -8.25 27.06 19.18
N HIS A 473 -8.97 28.13 18.78
CA HIS A 473 -8.91 28.75 17.44
C HIS A 473 -8.51 30.24 17.45
N SER A 474 -7.95 30.76 18.55
CA SER A 474 -7.67 32.19 18.68
C SER A 474 -6.37 32.47 19.44
N GLY A 475 -5.83 33.68 19.25
CA GLY A 475 -4.60 34.14 19.87
C GLY A 475 -3.74 34.90 18.86
N ASP A 476 -3.11 35.99 19.28
CA ASP A 476 -2.26 36.79 18.42
C ASP A 476 -1.00 36.02 17.96
N MET A 477 -0.32 35.32 18.87
CA MET A 477 0.85 34.50 18.56
C MET A 477 0.47 33.29 17.68
N ARG A 478 -0.71 32.69 17.87
CA ARG A 478 -1.24 31.63 16.98
C ARG A 478 -1.24 32.10 15.52
N GLU A 479 -1.83 33.27 15.26
CA GLU A 479 -2.00 33.79 13.90
C GLU A 479 -0.69 34.34 13.32
N ALA A 480 0.06 35.12 14.10
CA ALA A 480 1.26 35.79 13.63
C ALA A 480 2.46 34.85 13.54
N ILE A 481 2.64 33.99 14.54
CA ILE A 481 3.84 33.17 14.67
C ILE A 481 3.56 31.76 14.18
N GLY A 482 2.61 31.05 14.79
CA GLY A 482 2.32 29.66 14.41
C GLY A 482 1.96 29.50 12.94
N LYS A 483 1.00 30.31 12.48
CA LYS A 483 0.52 30.26 11.09
C LYS A 483 1.41 31.08 10.14
N ALA A 484 1.47 32.40 10.32
CA ALA A 484 2.11 33.29 9.34
C ALA A 484 3.64 33.20 9.31
N MET A 485 4.32 33.13 10.46
CA MET A 485 5.79 33.02 10.49
C MET A 485 6.24 31.59 10.20
N VAL A 486 5.76 30.60 10.96
CA VAL A 486 6.28 29.24 10.88
C VAL A 486 5.70 28.47 9.70
N SER A 487 4.39 28.17 9.67
CA SER A 487 3.83 27.34 8.59
C SER A 487 3.93 27.99 7.21
N THR A 488 3.50 29.24 7.05
CA THR A 488 3.66 29.93 5.77
C THR A 488 5.13 30.19 5.44
N GLY A 489 6.00 30.38 6.44
CA GLY A 489 7.44 30.52 6.21
C GLY A 489 8.07 29.25 5.66
N ILE A 490 7.81 28.09 6.27
CA ILE A 490 8.24 26.77 5.77
C ILE A 490 7.69 26.55 4.35
N ASN A 491 6.42 26.89 4.11
CA ASN A 491 5.82 26.79 2.77
C ASN A 491 6.56 27.68 1.74
N ASN A 492 6.80 28.94 2.08
CA ASN A 492 7.47 29.91 1.21
C ASN A 492 8.93 29.55 0.93
N ALA A 493 9.67 29.08 1.95
CA ALA A 493 11.04 28.62 1.79
C ALA A 493 11.14 27.46 0.81
N ASN A 494 10.18 26.54 0.82
CA ASN A 494 10.11 25.40 -0.09
C ASN A 494 9.68 25.74 -1.52
N VAL A 495 9.30 26.99 -1.79
CA VAL A 495 9.01 27.52 -3.14
C VAL A 495 9.92 28.70 -3.53
N GLY A 496 11.01 28.92 -2.78
CA GLY A 496 12.04 29.92 -3.12
C GLY A 496 11.65 31.37 -2.86
N ILE A 497 10.59 31.63 -2.10
CA ILE A 497 10.21 33.00 -1.71
C ILE A 497 10.97 33.34 -0.44
N LEU A 498 11.83 34.36 -0.48
CA LEU A 498 12.72 34.69 0.65
C LEU A 498 12.08 35.62 1.70
N THR A 499 11.16 36.49 1.31
CA THR A 499 10.54 37.48 2.21
C THR A 499 9.08 37.75 1.87
N SER A 500 8.30 38.14 2.88
CA SER A 500 6.92 38.64 2.71
C SER A 500 6.54 39.60 3.85
N ALA A 501 5.33 40.17 3.82
CA ALA A 501 4.78 40.88 4.98
C ALA A 501 4.64 39.92 6.18
N GLY A 502 4.89 40.41 7.41
CA GLY A 502 4.96 39.56 8.60
C GLY A 502 3.66 38.82 8.91
N TYR A 503 2.51 39.50 8.86
CA TYR A 503 1.19 38.88 9.07
C TYR A 503 0.64 38.11 7.86
N SER A 504 1.33 38.09 6.72
CA SER A 504 0.81 37.43 5.52
C SER A 504 0.70 35.91 5.73
N GLN A 505 -0.51 35.37 5.60
CA GLN A 505 -0.77 33.93 5.53
C GLN A 505 -1.09 33.50 4.09
N GLN A 506 -0.65 34.28 3.09
CA GLN A 506 -0.92 33.98 1.69
C GLN A 506 -0.31 32.64 1.29
N TYR A 507 -1.16 31.76 0.75
CA TYR A 507 -0.71 30.46 0.27
C TYR A 507 -0.12 30.56 -1.13
N ASN A 508 1.21 30.61 -1.22
CA ASN A 508 1.94 30.61 -2.49
C ASN A 508 2.12 29.18 -3.01
N ARG A 509 1.00 28.50 -3.25
CA ARG A 509 1.01 27.11 -3.73
C ARG A 509 1.60 27.02 -5.14
N ARG A 510 2.77 26.40 -5.25
CA ARG A 510 3.41 26.07 -6.53
C ARG A 510 3.32 24.57 -6.80
N PHE A 511 3.72 23.76 -5.82
CA PHE A 511 3.43 22.33 -5.76
C PHE A 511 2.54 21.99 -4.56
N ASN A 512 2.11 20.75 -4.44
CA ASN A 512 1.24 20.28 -3.35
C ASN A 512 2.03 20.14 -2.06
N HIS A 513 2.00 21.19 -1.24
CA HIS A 513 2.77 21.26 0.00
C HIS A 513 1.97 21.87 1.13
N ILE A 514 1.93 21.21 2.27
CA ILE A 514 1.20 21.63 3.46
C ILE A 514 2.13 21.53 4.67
N THR A 515 2.10 22.53 5.54
CA THR A 515 2.74 22.46 6.87
C THR A 515 1.69 22.22 7.94
N ALA A 516 1.72 21.03 8.54
CA ALA A 516 0.98 20.67 9.73
C ALA A 516 1.78 21.02 10.98
N HIS A 517 1.14 21.62 11.97
CA HIS A 517 1.79 21.95 13.22
C HIS A 517 0.94 21.67 14.45
N THR A 518 1.61 21.32 15.55
CA THR A 518 1.07 21.39 16.90
C THR A 518 1.65 22.60 17.59
N ASN A 519 0.80 23.39 18.27
CA ASN A 519 1.24 24.66 18.84
C ASN A 519 0.63 24.89 20.24
N VAL A 520 1.46 25.37 21.17
CA VAL A 520 1.08 25.78 22.52
C VAL A 520 1.70 27.13 22.83
N GLY A 521 0.98 28.00 23.54
CA GLY A 521 1.51 29.32 23.90
C GLY A 521 1.00 29.85 25.24
N VAL A 522 1.74 30.82 25.80
CA VAL A 522 1.37 31.50 27.06
C VAL A 522 0.67 32.83 26.75
N TYR A 523 -0.58 32.95 27.16
CA TYR A 523 -1.42 34.12 26.94
C TYR A 523 -1.87 34.76 28.26
N THR A 524 -2.45 35.95 28.18
CA THR A 524 -3.12 36.55 29.33
C THR A 524 -4.48 35.89 29.55
N LYS A 525 -4.71 35.40 30.77
CA LYS A 525 -5.99 34.82 31.18
C LYS A 525 -7.07 35.92 31.20
N LYS A 526 -8.21 35.64 30.58
CA LYS A 526 -9.34 36.58 30.44
C LYS A 526 -9.69 37.27 31.77
N ASP A 527 -9.88 38.59 31.70
CA ASP A 527 -10.24 39.48 32.82
C ASP A 527 -9.24 39.49 33.99
N THR A 528 -8.01 39.03 33.77
CA THR A 528 -6.93 39.03 34.76
C THR A 528 -5.59 39.39 34.11
N ASP A 529 -4.53 39.55 34.91
CA ASP A 529 -3.16 39.68 34.44
C ASP A 529 -2.34 38.38 34.65
N LEU A 530 -3.00 37.24 34.90
CA LEU A 530 -2.31 35.97 35.11
C LEU A 530 -1.98 35.27 33.78
N PRO A 531 -0.88 34.52 33.68
CA PRO A 531 -0.58 33.70 32.52
C PRO A 531 -1.54 32.50 32.42
N GLN A 532 -1.83 32.10 31.20
CA GLN A 532 -2.58 30.89 30.86
C GLN A 532 -1.92 30.20 29.68
N VAL A 533 -1.59 28.92 29.85
CA VAL A 533 -1.14 28.05 28.76
C VAL A 533 -2.35 27.64 27.92
N ILE A 534 -2.25 27.85 26.61
CA ILE A 534 -3.28 27.53 25.64
C ILE A 534 -2.70 26.57 24.60
N VAL A 535 -3.41 25.46 24.37
CA VAL A 535 -3.17 24.56 23.25
C VAL A 535 -4.07 24.99 22.09
N HIS A 536 -3.48 25.00 20.89
CA HIS A 536 -4.11 25.41 19.65
C HIS A 536 -4.46 24.18 18.79
N GLY A 537 -5.61 24.18 18.12
CA GLY A 537 -6.01 23.12 17.19
C GLY A 537 -7.18 23.50 16.29
N GLY A 538 -7.75 22.50 15.61
CA GLY A 538 -8.99 22.57 14.84
C GLY A 538 -9.05 23.68 13.79
N SER A 539 -7.95 23.93 13.07
CA SER A 539 -8.05 24.79 11.88
C SER A 539 -7.08 24.39 10.78
N GLY A 540 -7.53 24.39 9.53
CA GLY A 540 -6.70 24.20 8.35
C GLY A 540 -7.13 25.06 7.17
N GLY A 541 -6.30 25.04 6.12
CA GLY A 541 -6.47 25.79 4.89
C GLY A 541 -5.21 26.57 4.50
N GLY A 542 -5.06 26.89 3.21
CA GLY A 542 -3.96 27.75 2.74
C GLY A 542 -2.55 27.15 2.94
N GLY A 543 -2.41 25.83 2.87
CA GLY A 543 -1.16 25.13 3.13
C GLY A 543 -0.81 25.00 4.61
N ILE A 544 -1.75 25.29 5.52
CA ILE A 544 -1.54 25.31 6.97
C ILE A 544 -2.51 24.31 7.62
N VAL A 545 -2.04 23.58 8.62
CA VAL A 545 -2.88 22.76 9.51
C VAL A 545 -2.44 23.02 10.94
N THR A 546 -3.36 23.42 11.80
CA THR A 546 -3.14 23.67 13.22
C THR A 546 -3.88 22.61 14.01
N LEU A 547 -3.14 21.73 14.68
CA LEU A 547 -3.66 20.51 15.25
C LEU A 547 -3.43 20.41 16.76
N GLU A 548 -4.45 19.96 17.48
CA GLU A 548 -4.32 19.40 18.82
C GLU A 548 -4.15 17.88 18.75
N ALA A 549 -5.10 17.17 18.14
CA ALA A 549 -4.95 15.76 17.78
C ALA A 549 -4.32 15.64 16.38
N THR A 550 -3.32 14.79 16.27
CA THR A 550 -2.59 14.53 15.00
C THR A 550 -3.02 13.22 14.35
N THR A 551 -4.15 12.68 14.77
CA THR A 551 -4.81 11.48 14.27
C THR A 551 -6.33 11.68 14.37
N GLY A 552 -7.13 10.72 13.87
CA GLY A 552 -8.58 10.82 13.92
C GLY A 552 -9.14 11.89 12.99
N ASN A 553 -10.37 12.32 13.29
CA ASN A 553 -11.06 13.24 12.42
C ASN A 553 -10.44 14.64 12.38
N GLU A 554 -9.78 15.13 13.43
CA GLU A 554 -9.14 16.46 13.37
C GLU A 554 -8.10 16.51 12.23
N TRP A 555 -7.27 15.47 12.11
CA TRP A 555 -6.32 15.36 11.01
C TRP A 555 -7.01 15.37 9.63
N SER A 556 -7.99 14.48 9.43
CA SER A 556 -8.72 14.38 8.15
C SER A 556 -9.47 15.67 7.81
N HIS A 557 -10.13 16.27 8.81
CA HIS A 557 -10.95 17.47 8.66
C HIS A 557 -10.11 18.69 8.27
N GLU A 558 -9.04 18.97 9.02
CA GLU A 558 -8.23 20.17 8.81
C GLU A 558 -7.36 20.08 7.54
N LEU A 559 -6.92 18.87 7.16
CA LEU A 559 -6.33 18.67 5.83
C LEU A 559 -7.36 18.79 4.71
N GLY A 560 -8.60 18.36 4.93
CA GLY A 560 -9.71 18.56 3.99
C GLY A 560 -9.88 20.03 3.59
N HIS A 561 -9.78 20.97 4.54
CA HIS A 561 -9.81 22.40 4.23
C HIS A 561 -8.69 22.86 3.28
N ASN A 562 -7.51 22.25 3.36
CA ASN A 562 -6.43 22.55 2.42
C ASN A 562 -6.77 22.10 1.00
N TYR A 563 -7.51 21.00 0.85
CA TYR A 563 -7.97 20.47 -0.44
C TYR A 563 -9.18 21.23 -1.01
N GLY A 564 -9.62 22.31 -0.35
CA GLY A 564 -10.76 23.11 -0.77
C GLY A 564 -12.11 22.54 -0.34
N LEU A 565 -12.13 21.66 0.66
CA LEU A 565 -13.35 21.10 1.23
C LEU A 565 -13.94 22.04 2.28
N GLY A 566 -15.27 22.14 2.31
CA GLY A 566 -16.02 22.93 3.27
C GLY A 566 -16.89 22.04 4.14
N HIS A 567 -17.38 22.60 5.26
CA HIS A 567 -18.25 21.87 6.20
C HIS A 567 -19.60 21.49 5.60
N TRP A 568 -20.16 20.38 6.08
CA TRP A 568 -21.52 19.92 5.77
C TRP A 568 -21.76 19.81 4.25
N PRO A 569 -20.93 19.05 3.52
CA PRO A 569 -21.02 18.99 2.06
C PRO A 569 -22.37 18.41 1.62
N TYR A 570 -23.07 19.14 0.77
CA TYR A 570 -24.37 18.73 0.21
C TYR A 570 -24.27 17.39 -0.53
N MET A 571 -25.15 16.43 -0.21
CA MET A 571 -25.21 15.07 -0.80
C MET A 571 -23.88 14.29 -0.74
N ALA A 572 -23.03 14.63 0.23
CA ALA A 572 -21.76 13.95 0.48
C ALA A 572 -21.38 14.00 1.96
N SER A 573 -22.32 14.34 2.85
CA SER A 573 -22.10 14.41 4.29
C SER A 573 -22.18 13.04 4.97
N ILE A 574 -22.95 12.12 4.39
CA ILE A 574 -23.21 10.78 4.92
C ILE A 574 -22.86 9.78 3.80
N HIS A 575 -22.18 8.69 4.14
CA HIS A 575 -21.96 7.58 3.22
C HIS A 575 -23.24 6.77 2.99
N ASP A 576 -23.29 6.05 1.87
CA ASP A 576 -24.36 5.11 1.53
C ASP A 576 -23.81 3.91 0.75
N MET A 577 -24.71 3.09 0.18
CA MET A 577 -24.33 1.94 -0.65
C MET A 577 -23.52 2.33 -1.89
N GLU A 578 -23.82 3.47 -2.49
CA GLU A 578 -23.20 3.93 -3.75
C GLU A 578 -21.81 4.52 -3.51
N SER A 579 -21.56 5.04 -2.30
CA SER A 579 -20.25 5.58 -1.93
C SER A 579 -19.10 4.56 -1.95
N GLY A 580 -19.41 3.26 -1.86
CA GLY A 580 -18.43 2.17 -1.84
C GLY A 580 -17.63 2.10 -0.53
N TRP A 581 -16.66 1.19 -0.51
CA TRP A 581 -15.74 1.00 0.62
C TRP A 581 -14.37 1.59 0.32
N GLY A 582 -13.61 1.91 1.37
CA GLY A 582 -12.19 2.22 1.22
C GLY A 582 -11.35 0.95 0.99
N TRP A 583 -10.09 1.14 0.62
CA TRP A 583 -9.14 0.05 0.44
C TRP A 583 -7.80 0.37 1.09
N ASP A 584 -7.27 -0.60 1.83
CA ASP A 584 -5.91 -0.55 2.37
C ASP A 584 -5.05 -1.58 1.64
N ALA A 585 -4.19 -1.09 0.74
CA ALA A 585 -3.31 -1.93 -0.05
C ALA A 585 -2.17 -2.56 0.76
N PHE A 586 -1.75 -1.94 1.88
CA PHE A 586 -0.73 -2.53 2.75
C PHE A 586 -1.32 -3.68 3.58
N HIS A 587 -2.53 -3.49 4.10
CA HIS A 587 -3.25 -4.49 4.90
C HIS A 587 -3.96 -5.56 4.06
N GLN A 588 -4.19 -5.28 2.77
CA GLN A 588 -5.04 -6.10 1.87
C GLN A 588 -6.42 -6.32 2.50
N ARG A 589 -7.05 -5.20 2.87
CA ARG A 589 -8.34 -5.17 3.57
C ARG A 589 -9.20 -4.06 3.03
N PHE A 590 -10.50 -4.33 2.91
CA PHE A 590 -11.46 -3.27 2.67
C PHE A 590 -11.72 -2.49 3.96
N ILE A 591 -11.82 -1.17 3.85
CA ILE A 591 -12.21 -0.28 4.93
C ILE A 591 -13.69 0.02 4.75
N GLY A 592 -14.55 -0.61 5.56
CA GLY A 592 -15.99 -0.48 5.37
C GLY A 592 -16.51 0.92 5.66
N ASN A 593 -17.51 1.35 4.92
CA ASN A 593 -18.26 2.59 5.18
C ASN A 593 -19.44 2.37 6.15
N LEU A 594 -19.37 1.33 6.98
CA LEU A 594 -20.36 0.97 7.98
C LEU A 594 -19.77 1.14 9.38
N HIS A 595 -20.57 1.67 10.31
CA HIS A 595 -20.12 1.85 11.68
C HIS A 595 -20.21 0.55 12.49
N TRP A 596 -19.12 -0.21 12.52
CA TRP A 596 -19.08 -1.58 13.03
C TRP A 596 -19.46 -1.78 14.51
N LYS A 597 -19.23 -0.76 15.35
CA LYS A 597 -19.34 -0.86 16.83
C LYS A 597 -20.48 -0.04 17.43
N GLY A 598 -21.12 0.79 16.62
CA GLY A 598 -22.02 1.85 17.10
C GLY A 598 -23.48 1.48 16.99
N ASP A 599 -24.30 2.37 17.55
CA ASP A 599 -25.76 2.27 17.52
C ASP A 599 -26.30 2.30 16.10
N VAL A 600 -27.43 1.61 15.90
CA VAL A 600 -28.10 1.48 14.60
C VAL A 600 -29.25 2.47 14.55
N TYR A 601 -29.17 3.46 13.66
CA TYR A 601 -30.22 4.43 13.40
C TYR A 601 -30.08 5.04 12.00
N THR A 602 -31.18 5.54 11.45
CA THR A 602 -31.19 6.27 10.17
C THR A 602 -30.41 7.57 10.31
N GLN A 603 -29.37 7.73 9.48
CA GLN A 603 -28.60 8.97 9.44
C GLN A 603 -29.38 10.04 8.67
N GLN A 604 -29.37 11.26 9.17
CA GLN A 604 -30.01 12.39 8.52
C GLN A 604 -29.15 13.65 8.66
N GLN A 605 -28.81 14.28 7.52
CA GLN A 605 -28.09 15.54 7.47
C GLN A 605 -28.70 16.43 6.38
N GLY A 606 -29.38 17.51 6.80
CA GLY A 606 -30.18 18.30 5.86
C GLY A 606 -31.25 17.45 5.19
N ASP A 607 -31.20 17.38 3.85
CA ASP A 607 -32.12 16.58 3.02
C ASP A 607 -31.64 15.13 2.78
N ASP A 608 -30.39 14.81 3.16
CA ASP A 608 -29.84 13.46 3.02
C ASP A 608 -30.41 12.57 4.13
N ILE A 609 -31.11 11.49 3.75
CA ILE A 609 -31.67 10.49 4.67
C ILE A 609 -31.19 9.11 4.23
N VAL A 610 -30.32 8.49 5.03
CA VAL A 610 -29.72 7.19 4.72
C VAL A 610 -30.13 6.16 5.79
N PRO A 611 -30.99 5.18 5.47
CA PRO A 611 -31.35 4.13 6.41
C PRO A 611 -30.17 3.19 6.71
N PRO A 612 -30.17 2.48 7.85
CA PRO A 612 -29.13 1.52 8.16
C PRO A 612 -29.05 0.39 7.12
N PHE A 613 -27.83 -0.06 6.82
CA PHE A 613 -27.59 -1.26 6.03
C PHE A 613 -28.15 -2.49 6.75
N LYS A 614 -29.12 -3.15 6.12
CA LYS A 614 -29.81 -4.36 6.59
C LYS A 614 -30.33 -4.27 8.05
N ASP A 615 -30.74 -3.07 8.47
CA ASP A 615 -31.17 -2.79 9.85
C ASP A 615 -30.11 -3.17 10.91
N ALA A 616 -28.84 -3.30 10.52
CA ALA A 616 -27.76 -3.85 11.34
C ALA A 616 -26.60 -2.87 11.53
N PHE A 617 -26.35 -1.95 10.60
CA PHE A 617 -25.25 -0.98 10.68
C PHE A 617 -25.67 0.37 10.11
N ARG A 618 -25.41 1.48 10.82
CA ARG A 618 -25.48 2.81 10.21
C ARG A 618 -24.27 3.03 9.30
N PHE A 619 -24.41 3.89 8.30
CA PHE A 619 -23.28 4.35 7.48
C PHE A 619 -22.43 5.39 8.23
N LEU A 620 -21.16 5.49 7.81
CA LEU A 620 -20.23 6.51 8.30
C LEU A 620 -20.60 7.91 7.81
N VAL A 621 -20.02 8.92 8.44
CA VAL A 621 -20.12 10.33 8.01
C VAL A 621 -18.78 10.84 7.49
N ASP A 622 -18.85 11.77 6.55
CA ASP A 622 -17.69 12.42 5.94
C ASP A 622 -16.86 13.22 6.97
N ALA A 623 -15.56 13.40 6.72
CA ALA A 623 -14.68 14.11 7.65
C ALA A 623 -15.12 15.56 7.90
N GLN A 624 -15.74 16.21 6.90
CA GLN A 624 -16.29 17.57 6.97
C GLN A 624 -17.69 17.63 7.63
N ASN A 625 -18.21 16.49 8.08
CA ASN A 625 -19.51 16.31 8.73
C ASN A 625 -19.35 15.75 10.16
N GLY A 626 -18.24 16.07 10.83
CA GLY A 626 -17.91 15.57 12.17
C GLY A 626 -17.15 14.24 12.20
N GLY A 627 -17.10 13.52 11.07
CA GLY A 627 -16.33 12.29 10.89
C GLY A 627 -16.56 11.24 11.96
N GLU A 628 -15.60 10.32 12.09
CA GLU A 628 -15.69 9.21 13.03
C GLU A 628 -14.49 9.17 13.96
N GLN A 629 -14.64 8.47 15.09
CA GLN A 629 -13.52 8.21 16.00
C GLN A 629 -12.52 7.23 15.36
N GLU A 630 -11.28 7.22 15.88
CA GLU A 630 -10.27 6.27 15.45
C GLU A 630 -10.73 4.82 15.68
N TYR A 631 -10.30 3.91 14.79
CA TYR A 631 -10.62 2.48 14.87
C TYR A 631 -12.12 2.19 14.92
N VAL A 632 -12.90 2.77 14.00
CA VAL A 632 -14.25 2.26 13.72
C VAL A 632 -14.16 0.77 13.38
N GLY A 633 -13.25 0.41 12.47
CA GLY A 633 -12.80 -0.95 12.22
C GLY A 633 -11.58 -1.36 13.03
N THR A 634 -10.77 -2.26 12.47
CA THR A 634 -9.55 -2.79 13.09
C THR A 634 -8.27 -2.11 12.61
N ILE A 635 -8.34 -1.26 11.58
CA ILE A 635 -7.15 -0.75 10.86
C ILE A 635 -7.04 0.77 10.97
N SER A 636 -8.02 1.50 10.43
CA SER A 636 -7.89 2.93 10.17
C SER A 636 -7.99 3.80 11.43
N ARG A 637 -7.06 4.75 11.57
CA ARG A 637 -7.08 5.85 12.54
C ARG A 637 -7.55 7.16 11.93
N PHE A 638 -7.83 7.19 10.63
CA PHE A 638 -8.33 8.37 9.93
C PHE A 638 -9.75 8.13 9.41
N THR A 639 -10.52 9.21 9.29
CA THR A 639 -11.86 9.17 8.74
C THR A 639 -11.81 8.79 7.26
N LEU A 640 -12.71 7.89 6.84
CA LEU A 640 -12.95 7.62 5.43
C LEU A 640 -13.71 8.80 4.83
N GLU A 641 -13.14 9.43 3.82
CA GLU A 641 -13.75 10.59 3.14
C GLU A 641 -14.83 10.11 2.16
N HIS A 642 -15.90 10.88 1.95
CA HIS A 642 -16.88 10.55 0.92
C HIS A 642 -16.22 10.60 -0.48
N PRO A 643 -16.50 9.69 -1.43
CA PRO A 643 -15.86 9.67 -2.75
C PRO A 643 -16.05 10.99 -3.52
N ALA A 644 -17.18 11.67 -3.34
CA ALA A 644 -17.42 12.99 -3.94
C ALA A 644 -16.52 14.10 -3.38
N GLN A 645 -16.21 14.09 -2.08
CA GLN A 645 -15.21 15.01 -1.52
C GLN A 645 -13.80 14.60 -1.97
N SER A 646 -13.51 13.31 -2.00
CA SER A 646 -12.25 12.78 -2.52
C SER A 646 -12.02 13.17 -3.99
N ARG A 647 -13.06 13.25 -4.84
CA ARG A 647 -12.96 13.78 -6.22
C ARG A 647 -12.54 15.26 -6.22
N LYS A 648 -13.07 16.08 -5.31
CA LYS A 648 -12.65 17.49 -5.16
C LYS A 648 -11.19 17.57 -4.72
N ALA A 649 -10.77 16.73 -3.79
CA ALA A 649 -9.38 16.64 -3.36
C ALA A 649 -8.45 16.22 -4.53
N GLN A 650 -8.86 15.26 -5.36
CA GLN A 650 -8.11 14.84 -6.54
C GLN A 650 -7.96 15.98 -7.55
N ARG A 651 -9.04 16.72 -7.83
CA ARG A 651 -8.98 17.92 -8.68
C ARG A 651 -8.07 18.98 -8.11
N TRP A 652 -8.15 19.21 -6.80
CA TRP A 652 -7.23 20.11 -6.12
C TRP A 652 -5.79 19.67 -6.37
N MET A 653 -5.44 18.40 -6.10
CA MET A 653 -4.09 17.86 -6.26
C MET A 653 -3.57 17.94 -7.71
N ASN A 654 -4.39 17.57 -8.70
CA ASN A 654 -4.03 17.60 -10.11
C ASN A 654 -3.80 19.03 -10.65
N ASN A 655 -4.45 20.03 -10.04
CA ASN A 655 -4.24 21.44 -10.40
C ASN A 655 -2.92 22.00 -9.86
N GLY A 656 -2.26 21.35 -8.90
CA GLY A 656 -0.92 21.75 -8.42
C GLY A 656 0.18 21.24 -9.35
N PHE A 657 1.38 21.82 -9.25
CA PHE A 657 2.54 21.28 -9.96
C PHE A 657 3.12 20.07 -9.22
N ASN A 658 3.71 19.15 -9.97
CA ASN A 658 4.69 18.21 -9.47
C ASN A 658 6.10 18.76 -9.73
N LEU A 659 7.04 18.39 -8.86
CA LEU A 659 8.46 18.68 -9.05
C LEU A 659 9.04 17.71 -10.09
N ASP A 660 9.74 18.26 -11.09
CA ASP A 660 10.43 17.49 -12.12
C ASP A 660 11.70 18.24 -12.52
N SER A 661 12.86 17.76 -12.05
CA SER A 661 14.16 18.38 -12.29
C SER A 661 14.56 18.42 -13.77
N SER A 662 13.99 17.52 -14.59
CA SER A 662 14.21 17.46 -16.04
C SER A 662 13.44 18.54 -16.80
N SER A 663 12.37 19.09 -16.21
CA SER A 663 11.61 20.21 -16.79
C SER A 663 12.44 21.51 -16.77
N PRO A 664 12.36 22.35 -17.82
CA PRO A 664 13.05 23.65 -17.86
C PRO A 664 12.75 24.54 -16.66
N SER A 665 11.49 24.56 -16.18
CA SER A 665 11.08 25.31 -15.00
C SER A 665 11.28 24.57 -13.68
N GLY A 666 11.54 23.26 -13.71
CA GLY A 666 11.53 22.39 -12.53
C GLY A 666 10.14 21.86 -12.15
N TYR A 667 9.11 22.20 -12.93
CA TYR A 667 7.71 21.89 -12.63
C TYR A 667 6.98 21.31 -13.85
N VAL A 668 6.03 20.42 -13.57
CA VAL A 668 5.07 19.88 -14.55
C VAL A 668 3.65 19.90 -13.97
N GLN A 669 2.63 19.99 -14.81
CA GLN A 669 1.22 19.98 -14.41
C GLN A 669 0.44 18.94 -15.21
N TRP A 670 -0.54 18.32 -14.57
CA TRP A 670 -1.41 17.35 -15.23
C TRP A 670 -2.42 18.04 -16.15
N ASP A 671 -2.48 17.61 -17.41
CA ASP A 671 -3.54 17.98 -18.34
C ASP A 671 -4.56 16.84 -18.42
N GLN A 672 -5.75 17.06 -17.84
CA GLN A 672 -6.81 16.07 -17.80
C GLN A 672 -7.33 15.69 -19.19
N ALA A 673 -7.37 16.63 -20.15
CA ALA A 673 -7.88 16.36 -21.48
C ALA A 673 -6.85 15.60 -22.32
N ALA A 674 -5.57 15.94 -22.18
CA ALA A 674 -4.48 15.25 -22.87
C ALA A 674 -4.03 13.95 -22.18
N GLN A 675 -4.53 13.67 -20.96
CA GLN A 675 -4.16 12.52 -20.13
C GLN A 675 -2.63 12.38 -19.98
N ARG A 676 -1.92 13.48 -19.73
CA ARG A 676 -0.46 13.49 -19.54
C ARG A 676 0.03 14.73 -18.80
N TYR A 677 1.22 14.63 -18.20
CA TYR A 677 1.92 15.79 -17.66
C TYR A 677 2.52 16.66 -18.78
N GLN A 678 2.47 17.97 -18.59
CA GLN A 678 3.06 18.96 -19.50
C GLN A 678 4.00 19.90 -18.73
N THR A 679 5.02 20.38 -19.42
CA THR A 679 5.92 21.43 -18.91
C THR A 679 5.15 22.72 -18.69
N VAL A 680 5.44 23.41 -17.58
CA VAL A 680 4.76 24.66 -17.22
C VAL A 680 5.70 25.85 -17.35
N GLU A 681 5.22 26.94 -17.94
CA GLU A 681 5.86 28.25 -17.85
C GLU A 681 5.41 28.95 -16.58
N THR A 682 6.34 29.29 -15.68
CA THR A 682 6.05 29.92 -14.39
C THR A 682 7.15 30.89 -13.99
N ASP A 683 6.78 31.91 -13.23
CA ASP A 683 7.68 32.84 -12.55
C ASP A 683 8.27 32.28 -11.25
N THR A 684 7.89 31.05 -10.88
CA THR A 684 8.39 30.35 -9.70
C THR A 684 9.88 30.02 -9.90
N PRO A 685 10.74 30.28 -8.91
CA PRO A 685 12.13 29.86 -8.95
C PRO A 685 12.25 28.36 -9.16
N LYS A 686 13.13 27.93 -10.06
CA LYS A 686 13.47 26.51 -10.23
C LYS A 686 14.26 26.03 -9.00
N PRO A 687 13.83 24.96 -8.32
CA PRO A 687 14.64 24.35 -7.26
C PRO A 687 15.98 23.86 -7.82
N GLN A 688 17.08 24.14 -7.11
CA GLN A 688 18.39 23.56 -7.42
C GLN A 688 18.49 22.12 -6.90
N GLN A 689 17.93 21.87 -5.72
CA GLN A 689 17.83 20.55 -5.10
C GLN A 689 16.43 20.35 -4.53
N THR A 690 15.89 19.14 -4.63
CA THR A 690 14.56 18.79 -4.16
C THR A 690 14.63 17.62 -3.17
N GLY A 691 13.86 17.70 -2.09
CA GLY A 691 13.76 16.61 -1.12
C GLY A 691 15.04 16.31 -0.34
N VAL A 692 15.86 17.33 -0.07
CA VAL A 692 17.11 17.21 0.71
C VAL A 692 16.91 17.68 2.15
N ALA A 693 17.81 17.31 3.07
CA ALA A 693 17.79 17.86 4.42
C ALA A 693 18.10 19.37 4.38
N VAL A 694 17.30 20.16 5.09
CA VAL A 694 17.39 21.62 5.10
C VAL A 694 17.43 22.19 6.52
N MET A 695 18.12 23.30 6.68
CA MET A 695 17.85 24.24 7.76
C MET A 695 16.97 25.37 7.22
N THR A 696 15.92 25.71 7.95
CA THR A 696 15.04 26.81 7.60
C THR A 696 15.27 27.98 8.55
N LEU A 697 15.75 29.08 7.99
CA LEU A 697 15.93 30.35 8.71
C LEU A 697 14.61 31.11 8.69
N LEU A 698 14.07 31.39 9.87
CA LEU A 698 12.82 32.12 10.07
C LEU A 698 13.07 33.36 10.92
N GLY A 699 12.40 34.47 10.62
CA GLY A 699 12.55 35.69 11.40
C GLY A 699 11.70 36.84 10.92
N ILE A 700 11.60 37.85 11.78
CA ILE A 700 10.93 39.12 11.52
C ILE A 700 11.98 40.22 11.48
N TYR A 701 11.86 41.11 10.51
CA TYR A 701 12.77 42.23 10.37
C TYR A 701 12.08 43.47 9.86
N ASP A 702 12.51 44.61 10.37
CA ASP A 702 12.08 45.89 9.87
C ASP A 702 13.21 46.55 9.06
N PRO A 703 13.08 46.65 7.72
CA PRO A 703 14.09 47.31 6.90
C PRO A 703 14.38 48.75 7.29
N TYR A 704 13.46 49.42 7.98
CA TYR A 704 13.62 50.80 8.43
C TYR A 704 14.16 50.92 9.85
N ASN A 705 14.32 49.80 10.55
CA ASN A 705 14.81 49.75 11.93
C ASN A 705 13.98 50.62 12.91
N GLU A 706 12.68 50.75 12.67
CA GLU A 706 11.73 51.42 13.58
C GLU A 706 11.13 50.43 14.58
N ASN A 707 10.91 49.18 14.15
CA ASN A 707 10.45 48.07 14.98
C ASN A 707 11.59 47.07 15.30
N PRO A 708 11.55 46.39 16.46
CA PRO A 708 12.47 45.31 16.77
C PRO A 708 12.49 44.22 15.68
N SER A 709 13.68 43.70 15.41
CA SER A 709 13.92 42.58 14.50
C SER A 709 14.44 41.37 15.28
N GLN A 710 14.05 40.17 14.85
CA GLN A 710 14.42 38.90 15.49
C GLN A 710 14.66 37.82 14.45
N ILE A 711 15.80 37.13 14.58
CA ILE A 711 16.00 35.81 13.99
C ILE A 711 15.48 34.80 15.01
N TYR A 712 14.51 33.97 14.63
CA TYR A 712 14.02 32.90 15.49
C TYR A 712 15.00 31.73 15.55
N PRO A 713 14.94 30.88 16.59
CA PRO A 713 15.63 29.59 16.60
C PRO A 713 15.47 28.86 15.26
N LEU A 714 16.61 28.39 14.74
CA LEU A 714 16.66 27.63 13.50
C LEU A 714 15.87 26.35 13.65
N VAL A 715 15.12 25.99 12.61
CA VAL A 715 14.40 24.72 12.55
C VAL A 715 15.00 23.87 11.43
N TYR A 716 15.15 22.58 11.68
CA TYR A 716 15.81 21.65 10.77
C TYR A 716 14.84 20.60 10.31
N SER A 717 14.88 20.23 9.04
CA SER A 717 14.06 19.17 8.47
C SER A 717 14.87 18.18 7.67
N ASN A 718 14.37 16.96 7.64
CA ASN A 718 14.88 15.87 6.83
C ASN A 718 14.41 15.92 5.37
N TYR A 719 13.55 16.88 4.98
CA TYR A 719 13.08 17.05 3.61
C TYR A 719 12.74 18.51 3.29
N GLY A 720 13.30 19.06 2.22
CA GLY A 720 12.96 20.38 1.71
C GLY A 720 13.64 20.68 0.38
N ASN A 721 13.26 21.82 -0.20
CA ASN A 721 13.81 22.30 -1.47
C ASN A 721 14.77 23.48 -1.24
N VAL A 722 15.86 23.51 -2.01
CA VAL A 722 16.88 24.57 -1.98
C VAL A 722 16.90 25.28 -3.33
N PHE A 723 17.11 26.59 -3.31
CA PHE A 723 17.00 27.47 -4.47
C PHE A 723 18.26 28.31 -4.65
N GLU A 724 18.44 28.83 -5.86
CA GLU A 724 19.49 29.81 -6.12
C GLU A 724 19.22 31.10 -5.33
N LEU A 725 20.19 31.53 -4.53
CA LEU A 725 20.08 32.76 -3.75
C LEU A 725 20.40 33.98 -4.63
N PRO A 726 19.60 35.07 -4.53
CA PRO A 726 19.85 36.28 -5.30
C PRO A 726 21.18 36.92 -4.91
N GLN A 727 21.96 37.29 -5.93
CA GLN A 727 23.22 38.01 -5.79
C GLN A 727 22.95 39.50 -5.56
N GLY A 728 23.67 40.13 -4.63
CA GLY A 728 23.56 41.57 -4.39
C GLY A 728 24.26 42.39 -5.49
N VAL A 729 23.56 43.39 -6.04
CA VAL A 729 24.14 44.37 -6.97
C VAL A 729 24.02 45.75 -6.35
N GLN A 730 24.97 46.14 -5.50
CA GLN A 730 24.94 47.46 -4.87
C GLN A 730 25.74 48.46 -5.72
N GLY A 731 25.02 49.34 -6.43
CA GLY A 731 25.59 50.52 -7.10
C GLY A 731 25.80 51.69 -6.14
N ALA A 732 26.36 52.80 -6.63
CA ALA A 732 26.49 54.02 -5.84
C ALA A 732 25.09 54.64 -5.57
N PHE A 733 24.80 54.96 -4.29
CA PHE A 733 23.56 55.60 -3.88
C PHE A 733 23.33 56.92 -4.63
N GLN A 734 22.13 57.09 -5.18
CA GLN A 734 21.63 58.32 -5.79
C GLN A 734 20.91 59.18 -4.74
N PRO A 735 20.73 60.49 -4.98
CA PRO A 735 19.95 61.37 -4.10
C PRO A 735 18.53 60.84 -3.85
N GLU A 736 17.99 61.03 -2.64
CA GLU A 736 16.70 60.47 -2.21
C GLU A 736 15.71 61.55 -1.74
N GLY A 737 14.42 61.40 -2.05
CA GLY A 737 13.39 62.34 -1.65
C GLY A 737 13.42 63.65 -2.45
N TRP A 738 12.97 64.74 -1.84
CA TRP A 738 13.05 66.08 -2.41
C TRP A 738 14.47 66.63 -2.27
N GLN A 739 15.04 67.11 -3.37
CA GLN A 739 16.42 67.57 -3.45
C GLN A 739 16.47 69.01 -3.97
N PRO A 740 16.99 69.97 -3.18
CA PRO A 740 17.18 71.34 -3.66
C PRO A 740 18.10 71.35 -4.88
N VAL A 741 17.68 71.99 -5.97
CA VAL A 741 18.51 72.05 -7.19
C VAL A 741 19.86 72.72 -6.93
N ALA A 742 19.92 73.67 -6.01
CA ALA A 742 21.15 74.32 -5.58
C ALA A 742 22.18 73.36 -4.96
N ASP A 743 21.75 72.20 -4.45
CA ASP A 743 22.60 71.23 -3.75
C ASP A 743 23.07 70.10 -4.67
N LEU A 744 22.60 70.04 -5.91
CA LEU A 744 22.88 68.96 -6.86
C LEU A 744 24.05 69.30 -7.79
N THR A 745 24.87 68.29 -8.09
CA THR A 745 25.92 68.40 -9.11
C THR A 745 25.34 68.34 -10.54
N PRO A 746 26.05 68.84 -11.57
CA PRO A 746 25.60 68.70 -12.96
C PRO A 746 25.31 67.25 -13.37
N ALA A 747 26.11 66.30 -12.88
CA ALA A 747 25.92 64.88 -13.16
C ALA A 747 24.64 64.31 -12.53
N GLU A 748 24.28 64.73 -11.31
CA GLU A 748 23.05 64.31 -10.65
C GLU A 748 21.81 64.93 -11.31
N LEU A 749 21.90 66.19 -11.74
CA LEU A 749 20.84 66.86 -12.49
C LEU A 749 20.60 66.21 -13.85
N GLU A 750 21.63 65.70 -14.53
CA GLU A 750 21.49 65.00 -15.81
C GLU A 750 21.06 63.52 -15.65
N SER A 751 21.09 62.97 -14.44
CA SER A 751 20.69 61.58 -14.19
C SER A 751 19.20 61.32 -14.49
N ASP A 752 18.87 60.04 -14.68
CA ASP A 752 17.48 59.56 -14.83
C ASP A 752 16.80 59.31 -13.48
N SER A 753 17.37 59.80 -12.37
CA SER A 753 16.95 59.55 -10.99
C SER A 753 15.74 60.36 -10.54
N TRP A 754 15.07 61.08 -11.43
CA TRP A 754 14.00 62.02 -11.11
C TRP A 754 12.64 61.48 -11.52
N GLN A 755 11.62 61.63 -10.66
CA GLN A 755 10.25 61.30 -11.02
C GLN A 755 9.71 62.30 -12.04
N THR A 756 8.77 61.84 -12.88
CA THR A 756 8.12 62.69 -13.87
C THR A 756 6.61 62.74 -13.64
N LEU A 757 6.00 63.86 -14.01
CA LEU A 757 4.57 63.98 -14.18
C LEU A 757 4.26 64.43 -15.61
N ARG A 758 3.02 64.18 -16.03
CA ARG A 758 2.53 64.72 -17.28
C ARG A 758 2.04 66.15 -17.07
N MET A 759 2.58 67.09 -17.85
CA MET A 759 2.19 68.49 -17.84
C MET A 759 2.32 69.07 -19.25
N ASP A 760 1.29 69.78 -19.72
CA ASP A 760 1.22 70.35 -21.06
C ASP A 760 1.44 69.32 -22.19
N GLY A 761 1.04 68.06 -21.94
CA GLY A 761 1.20 66.95 -22.88
C GLY A 761 2.57 66.26 -22.86
N GLU A 762 3.56 66.79 -22.13
CA GLU A 762 4.93 66.27 -22.03
C GLU A 762 5.21 65.65 -20.64
N GLN A 763 6.22 64.77 -20.55
CA GLN A 763 6.72 64.25 -19.27
C GLN A 763 7.78 65.21 -18.74
N GLN A 764 7.47 65.89 -17.65
CA GLN A 764 8.35 66.86 -17.00
C GLN A 764 8.80 66.33 -15.64
N ARG A 765 10.02 66.70 -15.22
CA ARG A 765 10.52 66.32 -13.89
C ARG A 765 9.65 66.97 -12.82
N VAL A 766 9.23 66.18 -11.84
CA VAL A 766 8.43 66.65 -10.71
C VAL A 766 9.29 67.57 -9.85
N CYS A 767 8.77 68.75 -9.56
CA CYS A 767 9.42 69.72 -8.69
C CYS A 767 8.42 70.33 -7.71
N LYS A 768 8.93 70.83 -6.58
CA LYS A 768 8.15 71.65 -5.64
C LYS A 768 8.86 72.96 -5.37
N PHE A 769 8.09 74.00 -5.10
CA PHE A 769 8.60 75.34 -4.85
C PHE A 769 7.64 76.13 -3.95
N THR A 770 8.18 77.08 -3.21
CA THR A 770 7.37 78.02 -2.42
C THR A 770 6.98 79.20 -3.28
N PHE A 771 5.68 79.51 -3.35
CA PHE A 771 5.16 80.66 -4.08
C PHE A 771 4.50 81.65 -3.11
N GLN A 772 4.91 82.92 -3.21
CA GLN A 772 4.28 84.02 -2.48
C GLN A 772 3.31 84.76 -3.40
N ALA A 773 2.03 84.77 -3.03
CA ALA A 773 0.98 85.49 -3.74
C ALA A 773 1.08 87.01 -3.54
N ALA A 774 0.40 87.76 -4.41
CA ALA A 774 0.43 89.23 -4.41
C ALA A 774 -0.14 89.86 -3.13
N ASN A 775 -0.96 89.13 -2.38
CA ASN A 775 -1.53 89.57 -1.11
C ASN A 775 -0.66 89.21 0.11
N GLY A 776 0.50 88.56 -0.10
CA GLY A 776 1.43 88.15 0.95
C GLY A 776 1.27 86.71 1.44
N ASP A 777 0.21 86.00 1.02
CA ASP A 777 0.02 84.58 1.35
C ASP A 777 1.11 83.72 0.68
N SER A 778 1.50 82.62 1.31
CA SER A 778 2.52 81.71 0.78
C SER A 778 2.05 80.27 0.82
N ALA A 779 2.35 79.53 -0.25
CA ALA A 779 2.05 78.10 -0.35
C ALA A 779 3.12 77.36 -1.17
N VAL A 780 3.31 76.08 -0.85
CA VAL A 780 4.16 75.17 -1.62
C VAL A 780 3.31 74.52 -2.70
N PHE A 781 3.73 74.68 -3.95
CA PHE A 781 3.12 74.02 -5.10
C PHE A 781 4.04 72.94 -5.64
N VAL A 782 3.44 71.88 -6.18
CA VAL A 782 4.12 70.82 -6.91
C VAL A 782 3.73 70.94 -8.37
N GLY A 783 4.70 70.76 -9.26
CA GLY A 783 4.49 70.88 -10.69
C GLY A 783 5.66 70.35 -11.50
N GLY A 784 5.79 70.81 -12.75
CA GLY A 784 6.81 70.35 -13.70
C GLY A 784 7.92 71.37 -13.91
N VAL A 785 9.14 70.89 -14.13
CA VAL A 785 10.27 71.73 -14.52
C VAL A 785 10.20 72.07 -15.99
N ASP A 786 10.16 73.37 -16.31
CA ASP A 786 10.43 73.88 -17.64
C ASP A 786 11.95 73.95 -17.84
N GLN A 787 12.49 73.00 -18.61
CA GLN A 787 13.91 72.89 -18.88
C GLN A 787 14.49 74.08 -19.65
N SER A 788 13.66 74.82 -20.40
CA SER A 788 14.12 75.97 -21.20
C SER A 788 14.40 77.21 -20.35
N THR A 789 13.69 77.32 -19.21
CA THR A 789 13.81 78.46 -18.29
C THR A 789 14.45 78.09 -16.96
N ASP A 790 14.64 76.80 -16.69
CA ASP A 790 15.12 76.25 -15.41
C ASP A 790 14.27 76.73 -14.23
N ARG A 791 12.94 76.57 -14.36
CA ARG A 791 11.95 76.98 -13.36
C ARG A 791 10.94 75.86 -13.14
N CYS A 792 10.50 75.73 -11.89
CA CYS A 792 9.38 74.87 -11.55
C CYS A 792 8.06 75.64 -11.70
N SER A 793 7.07 75.06 -12.39
CA SER A 793 5.75 75.67 -12.58
C SER A 793 4.65 74.73 -12.15
N SER A 794 3.61 75.25 -11.48
CA SER A 794 2.39 74.47 -11.17
C SER A 794 1.57 74.09 -12.40
N GLY A 795 1.98 74.54 -13.60
CA GLY A 795 1.26 74.33 -14.86
C GLY A 795 0.23 75.43 -15.15
N ARG A 796 -0.18 75.54 -16.42
CA ARG A 796 -1.07 76.61 -16.91
C ARG A 796 -2.54 76.39 -16.57
N ASP A 797 -2.92 75.18 -16.16
CA ASP A 797 -4.29 74.85 -15.76
C ASP A 797 -4.63 75.27 -14.33
N LEU A 798 -3.64 75.36 -13.44
CA LEU A 798 -3.85 75.81 -12.06
C LEU A 798 -3.78 77.33 -11.95
N GLN A 799 -4.76 77.90 -11.26
CA GLN A 799 -4.77 79.29 -10.81
C GLN A 799 -5.11 79.33 -9.34
N TRP A 800 -4.32 80.03 -8.54
CA TRP A 800 -4.72 80.39 -7.19
C TRP A 800 -5.54 81.67 -7.29
N HIS A 801 -6.66 81.80 -6.57
CA HIS A 801 -7.61 82.93 -6.68
C HIS A 801 -6.99 84.36 -6.68
N ILE A 802 -5.73 84.51 -6.26
CA ILE A 802 -4.96 85.77 -6.21
C ILE A 802 -3.88 85.88 -7.31
N ASN A 803 -3.43 84.76 -7.91
CA ASN A 803 -2.32 84.70 -8.88
C ASN A 803 -2.52 83.61 -9.94
N SER A 804 -2.13 83.90 -11.18
CA SER A 804 -1.96 82.90 -12.26
C SER A 804 -0.48 82.65 -12.53
N ASN A 805 -0.16 81.54 -13.21
CA ASN A 805 1.20 81.15 -13.60
C ASN A 805 2.18 81.05 -12.41
N MET A 806 1.79 80.36 -11.35
CA MET A 806 2.69 80.14 -10.20
C MET A 806 3.94 79.40 -10.67
N THR A 807 5.08 80.08 -10.60
CA THR A 807 6.37 79.61 -11.11
C THR A 807 7.47 80.08 -10.16
N SER A 808 8.49 79.25 -9.93
CA SER A 808 9.62 79.55 -9.05
C SER A 808 10.54 80.65 -9.61
N ALA A 809 11.51 81.09 -8.81
CA ALA A 809 12.72 81.72 -9.37
C ALA A 809 13.59 80.68 -10.10
N GLN A 810 14.50 81.14 -10.96
CA GLN A 810 15.40 80.24 -11.69
C GLN A 810 16.26 79.44 -10.70
N GLY A 811 16.24 78.11 -10.81
CA GLY A 811 16.96 77.20 -9.90
C GLY A 811 16.43 77.13 -8.45
N ASP A 812 15.38 77.88 -8.11
CA ASP A 812 14.83 77.97 -6.74
C ASP A 812 13.66 76.98 -6.56
N TYR A 813 13.97 75.70 -6.66
CA TYR A 813 13.00 74.61 -6.49
C TYR A 813 13.70 73.32 -6.04
N GLU A 814 12.92 72.37 -5.56
CA GLU A 814 13.38 71.02 -5.23
C GLU A 814 12.87 70.03 -6.27
N LEU A 815 13.73 69.11 -6.72
CA LEU A 815 13.38 67.99 -7.59
C LEU A 815 12.98 66.77 -6.77
N LEU A 816 11.99 66.00 -7.24
CA LEU A 816 11.61 64.74 -6.61
C LEU A 816 12.43 63.58 -7.19
N SER A 817 13.26 62.96 -6.36
CA SER A 817 13.94 61.72 -6.72
C SER A 817 12.96 60.55 -6.84
N LYS A 818 13.25 59.62 -7.76
CA LYS A 818 12.60 58.31 -7.83
C LYS A 818 12.95 57.45 -6.63
N TYR A 819 14.06 57.76 -5.96
CA TYR A 819 14.52 57.06 -4.78
C TYR A 819 14.13 57.76 -3.47
N GLY A 820 13.89 56.98 -2.43
CA GLY A 820 13.49 57.47 -1.11
C GLY A 820 12.79 56.39 -0.29
N ARG A 821 12.18 56.79 0.83
CA ARG A 821 11.46 55.89 1.74
C ARG A 821 10.06 56.43 2.05
N GLY A 822 9.10 55.52 2.19
CA GLY A 822 7.72 55.85 2.53
C GLY A 822 6.89 56.40 1.36
N ALA A 823 5.76 57.04 1.67
CA ALA A 823 4.93 57.72 0.69
C ALA A 823 5.58 59.04 0.26
N VAL A 824 5.37 59.47 -0.98
CA VAL A 824 5.81 60.81 -1.41
C VAL A 824 4.90 61.85 -0.78
N THR A 825 5.45 62.68 0.11
CA THR A 825 4.71 63.72 0.85
C THR A 825 5.29 65.11 0.57
N TYR A 826 4.47 66.14 0.83
CA TYR A 826 4.92 67.53 0.95
C TYR A 826 3.97 68.30 1.89
N THR A 827 4.36 69.51 2.29
CA THR A 827 3.55 70.39 3.15
C THR A 827 3.11 71.61 2.34
N PRO A 828 1.86 71.64 1.81
CA PRO A 828 1.35 72.76 1.02
C PRO A 828 1.33 74.08 1.79
N THR A 829 0.82 74.04 3.03
CA THR A 829 0.89 75.14 4.00
C THR A 829 1.00 74.55 5.41
N PRO A 830 1.45 75.32 6.42
CA PRO A 830 1.50 74.87 7.81
C PRO A 830 0.15 74.38 8.36
N GLU A 831 -0.97 74.95 7.91
CA GLU A 831 -2.32 74.59 8.37
C GLU A 831 -2.82 73.26 7.79
N VAL A 832 -2.39 72.90 6.58
CA VAL A 832 -2.74 71.63 5.93
C VAL A 832 -1.89 70.49 6.49
N GLY A 833 -0.65 70.78 6.91
CA GLY A 833 0.30 69.78 7.38
C GLY A 833 0.90 68.93 6.26
N GLU A 834 1.58 67.86 6.63
CA GLU A 834 2.14 66.90 5.67
C GLU A 834 1.04 66.05 5.03
N VAL A 835 1.05 65.97 3.69
CA VAL A 835 0.04 65.27 2.91
C VAL A 835 0.67 64.46 1.78
N THR A 836 0.02 63.37 1.39
CA THR A 836 0.48 62.49 0.30
C THR A 836 0.23 63.14 -1.06
N LEU A 837 1.29 63.18 -1.89
CA LEU A 837 1.26 63.72 -3.25
C LEU A 837 0.36 62.89 -4.17
N CYS A 838 -0.38 63.57 -5.04
CA CYS A 838 -1.03 62.99 -6.20
C CYS A 838 -0.79 63.88 -7.44
N THR A 839 -0.60 63.27 -8.59
CA THR A 839 -0.31 63.98 -9.86
C THR A 839 -1.29 63.54 -10.94
N LEU A 840 -1.70 64.46 -11.81
CA LEU A 840 -2.55 64.11 -12.94
C LEU A 840 -1.73 63.45 -14.05
N ASN A 841 -2.37 62.52 -14.77
CA ASN A 841 -1.81 61.80 -15.91
C ASN A 841 -2.80 61.76 -17.09
N LYS A 842 -3.49 62.89 -17.33
CA LYS A 842 -4.45 63.03 -18.43
C LYS A 842 -3.76 63.45 -19.72
N SER A 843 -4.28 63.01 -20.86
CA SER A 843 -3.81 63.49 -22.17
C SER A 843 -4.44 64.84 -22.52
N GLY A 844 -3.63 65.80 -22.94
CA GLY A 844 -4.07 67.14 -23.35
C GLY A 844 -3.26 68.23 -22.64
N THR A 845 -3.75 69.47 -22.73
CA THR A 845 -3.21 70.66 -22.01
C THR A 845 -4.26 71.27 -21.07
N ASP A 846 -5.36 70.55 -20.89
CA ASP A 846 -6.48 70.88 -20.02
C ASP A 846 -6.51 69.78 -18.97
N HIS A 847 -6.54 70.14 -17.68
CA HIS A 847 -6.47 69.21 -16.54
C HIS A 847 -5.07 68.65 -16.20
N ASP A 848 -4.08 69.54 -16.15
CA ASP A 848 -2.73 69.22 -15.65
C ASP A 848 -2.54 69.67 -14.19
N GLY A 849 -1.51 69.09 -13.56
CA GLY A 849 -1.00 69.55 -12.27
C GLY A 849 -0.92 68.48 -11.20
N ALA A 850 -0.59 68.92 -10.00
CA ALA A 850 -0.42 68.07 -8.84
C ALA A 850 -1.18 68.64 -7.64
N GLY A 851 -1.49 67.77 -6.68
CA GLY A 851 -2.16 68.10 -5.45
C GLY A 851 -1.88 67.07 -4.39
N PHE A 852 -2.80 66.92 -3.46
CA PHE A 852 -2.69 65.96 -2.37
C PHE A 852 -3.97 65.18 -2.13
N VAL A 853 -3.82 63.99 -1.55
CA VAL A 853 -4.93 63.06 -1.33
C VAL A 853 -5.81 63.54 -0.18
N VAL A 854 -7.10 63.74 -0.46
CA VAL A 854 -8.15 64.05 0.52
C VAL A 854 -9.35 63.12 0.29
N GLY A 855 -9.54 62.17 1.20
CA GLY A 855 -10.52 61.08 1.02
C GLY A 855 -10.27 60.33 -0.30
N ASN A 856 -11.27 60.27 -1.18
CA ASN A 856 -11.16 59.64 -2.50
C ASN A 856 -10.82 60.63 -3.64
N ASN A 857 -10.23 61.78 -3.34
CA ASN A 857 -9.91 62.80 -4.34
C ASN A 857 -8.46 63.28 -4.22
N CYS A 858 -7.93 63.75 -5.34
CA CYS A 858 -6.75 64.59 -5.42
C CYS A 858 -7.22 66.05 -5.44
N GLU A 859 -6.87 66.80 -4.40
CA GLU A 859 -7.30 68.17 -4.15
C GLU A 859 -6.10 69.09 -3.97
N GLN A 860 -6.36 70.40 -3.98
CA GLN A 860 -5.38 71.43 -3.70
C GLN A 860 -5.83 72.29 -2.52
N ILE A 861 -4.95 73.18 -2.05
CA ILE A 861 -5.29 74.11 -0.97
C ILE A 861 -6.48 75.00 -1.37
N SER A 862 -7.17 75.54 -0.35
CA SER A 862 -8.34 76.38 -0.56
C SER A 862 -8.06 77.55 -1.51
N GLY A 863 -8.98 77.78 -2.44
CA GLY A 863 -8.89 78.86 -3.43
C GLY A 863 -8.06 78.53 -4.68
N VAL A 864 -7.52 77.32 -4.81
CA VAL A 864 -6.92 76.85 -6.08
C VAL A 864 -8.01 76.33 -7.01
N MET A 865 -7.99 76.81 -8.24
CA MET A 865 -9.00 76.57 -9.27
C MET A 865 -8.35 76.20 -10.59
N HIS A 866 -9.12 75.55 -11.45
CA HIS A 866 -8.83 75.47 -12.88
C HIS A 866 -8.80 76.86 -13.51
N LYS A 867 -8.10 77.01 -14.64
CA LYS A 867 -8.09 78.22 -15.47
C LYS A 867 -9.47 78.72 -15.92
N HIS A 868 -10.50 77.87 -15.81
CA HIS A 868 -11.90 78.18 -16.10
C HIS A 868 -12.76 78.46 -14.84
N GLY A 869 -12.15 78.64 -13.67
CA GLY A 869 -12.82 79.10 -12.44
C GLY A 869 -13.57 78.02 -11.64
N LYS A 870 -13.29 76.74 -11.86
CA LYS A 870 -13.81 75.62 -11.05
C LYS A 870 -12.77 75.17 -10.03
N THR A 871 -13.16 74.68 -8.86
CA THR A 871 -12.23 74.14 -7.86
C THR A 871 -11.38 73.00 -8.44
N TRP A 872 -10.06 73.03 -8.19
CA TRP A 872 -9.16 71.97 -8.64
C TRP A 872 -9.35 70.72 -7.79
N ARG A 873 -10.04 69.71 -8.33
CA ARG A 873 -10.41 68.47 -7.63
C ARG A 873 -10.66 67.33 -8.61
N TYR A 874 -10.01 66.20 -8.38
CA TYR A 874 -10.15 65.00 -9.21
C TYR A 874 -10.40 63.76 -8.39
N ALA A 875 -11.31 62.89 -8.82
CA ALA A 875 -11.52 61.61 -8.16
C ALA A 875 -10.33 60.67 -8.40
N LEU A 876 -9.91 59.94 -7.36
CA LEU A 876 -8.88 58.89 -7.45
C LEU A 876 -9.47 57.63 -8.11
N ARG A 877 -9.69 57.67 -9.43
CA ARG A 877 -10.23 56.54 -10.22
C ARG A 877 -9.38 56.32 -11.47
N GLY A 878 -9.08 55.06 -11.78
CA GLY A 878 -8.29 54.69 -12.95
C GLY A 878 -6.84 55.15 -12.87
N ASP A 879 -6.20 55.34 -14.03
CA ASP A 879 -4.81 55.75 -14.24
C ASP A 879 -4.66 57.26 -14.53
N GLU A 880 -5.76 58.02 -14.43
CA GLU A 880 -5.81 59.46 -14.67
C GLU A 880 -5.19 60.30 -13.54
N VAL A 881 -5.10 59.74 -12.34
CA VAL A 881 -4.44 60.35 -11.18
C VAL A 881 -3.46 59.34 -10.60
N LEU A 882 -2.17 59.67 -10.67
CA LEU A 882 -1.10 58.86 -10.13
C LEU A 882 -0.84 59.24 -8.67
N ARG A 883 -0.41 58.24 -7.89
CA ARG A 883 0.14 58.41 -6.55
C ARG A 883 1.62 58.04 -6.61
N PRO A 884 2.51 59.03 -6.75
CA PRO A 884 3.95 58.76 -6.82
C PRO A 884 4.44 58.00 -5.58
N SER A 885 5.37 57.08 -5.77
CA SER A 885 5.97 56.25 -4.72
C SER A 885 7.48 56.17 -4.91
N TYR A 886 8.23 56.11 -3.81
CA TYR A 886 9.68 55.94 -3.87
C TYR A 886 10.12 54.49 -4.17
N GLN A 887 11.28 54.37 -4.81
CA GLN A 887 12.08 53.14 -4.88
C GLN A 887 13.15 53.18 -3.78
N THR A 888 13.34 52.11 -3.01
CA THR A 888 14.42 52.06 -2.02
C THR A 888 15.73 51.59 -2.64
N GLN A 889 16.83 52.26 -2.30
CA GLN A 889 18.19 51.87 -2.74
C GLN A 889 18.95 51.01 -1.71
N GLY A 890 18.37 50.82 -0.53
CA GLY A 890 18.97 50.00 0.52
C GLY A 890 19.00 48.52 0.17
N GLN A 891 19.69 47.74 0.99
CA GLN A 891 19.73 46.28 0.90
C GLN A 891 19.74 45.67 2.29
N CYS A 892 18.82 44.75 2.58
CA CYS A 892 18.89 43.92 3.78
C CYS A 892 19.51 42.56 3.43
N GLN A 893 20.17 41.92 4.40
CA GLN A 893 20.78 40.61 4.18
C GLN A 893 20.91 39.79 5.46
N LEU A 894 20.98 38.47 5.29
CA LEU A 894 21.47 37.52 6.29
C LEU A 894 22.89 37.10 5.90
N ASP A 895 23.82 37.19 6.83
CA ASP A 895 25.12 36.54 6.74
C ASP A 895 25.13 35.34 7.70
N VAL A 896 25.30 34.14 7.14
CA VAL A 896 25.29 32.85 7.85
C VAL A 896 26.70 32.31 7.87
N GLU A 897 27.27 32.12 9.04
CA GLU A 897 28.65 31.63 9.23
C GLU A 897 28.64 30.20 9.75
N PHE A 898 29.55 29.37 9.24
CA PHE A 898 29.68 27.96 9.61
C PHE A 898 31.03 27.65 10.25
N ALA A 899 31.09 26.60 11.08
CA ALA A 899 32.31 26.19 11.78
C ALA A 899 33.46 25.78 10.83
N ASN A 900 33.13 25.34 9.61
CA ASN A 900 34.11 24.98 8.57
C ASN A 900 34.73 26.20 7.85
N GLY A 901 34.33 27.42 8.21
CA GLY A 901 34.79 28.67 7.57
C GLY A 901 34.01 29.05 6.31
N ALA A 902 33.00 28.26 5.91
CA ALA A 902 32.06 28.66 4.87
C ALA A 902 31.12 29.77 5.38
N SER A 903 30.59 30.56 4.45
CA SER A 903 29.59 31.58 4.73
C SER A 903 28.59 31.67 3.60
N GLU A 904 27.31 31.78 3.93
CA GLU A 904 26.24 32.04 2.98
C GLU A 904 25.67 33.44 3.18
N ARG A 905 25.45 34.16 2.08
CA ARG A 905 24.83 35.49 2.10
C ARG A 905 23.47 35.44 1.40
N VAL A 906 22.42 35.81 2.13
CA VAL A 906 21.04 35.83 1.62
C VAL A 906 20.56 37.27 1.52
N VAL A 907 20.29 37.74 0.30
CA VAL A 907 19.75 39.09 0.08
C VAL A 907 18.24 39.11 0.37
N LEU A 908 17.82 40.08 1.18
CA LEU A 908 16.44 40.32 1.60
C LEU A 908 15.92 41.67 1.05
N ASN A 909 14.60 41.86 1.08
CA ASN A 909 13.97 43.09 0.62
C ASN A 909 14.30 44.28 1.56
N ALA A 910 14.63 45.43 0.99
CA ALA A 910 15.00 46.64 1.74
C ALA A 910 13.83 47.60 2.01
N SER A 911 12.63 47.24 1.56
CA SER A 911 11.38 47.92 1.85
C SER A 911 10.43 47.02 2.62
N ARG A 912 9.58 47.61 3.48
CA ARG A 912 8.45 46.86 4.03
C ARG A 912 7.48 46.47 2.91
N HIS A 913 7.01 45.22 2.94
CA HIS A 913 5.95 44.72 2.06
C HIS A 913 4.56 45.30 2.43
N SER A 914 4.38 45.69 3.69
CA SER A 914 3.18 46.32 4.24
C SER A 914 3.58 47.54 5.08
N VAL A 915 2.85 48.64 4.97
CA VAL A 915 3.24 49.91 5.65
C VAL A 915 3.25 49.77 7.18
N ASN A 916 2.39 48.91 7.72
CA ASN A 916 2.13 48.76 9.15
C ASN A 916 2.87 47.58 9.80
N ASP A 917 3.53 46.74 9.01
CA ASP A 917 4.08 45.47 9.48
C ASP A 917 5.56 45.34 9.12
N SER A 918 6.36 44.88 10.07
CA SER A 918 7.68 44.34 9.78
C SER A 918 7.57 43.19 8.77
N ASN A 919 8.61 43.01 7.97
CA ASN A 919 8.71 41.88 7.06
C ASN A 919 9.00 40.61 7.84
N LYS A 920 8.71 39.46 7.24
CA LYS A 920 9.31 38.18 7.62
C LYS A 920 10.24 37.68 6.53
N PHE A 921 11.25 36.90 6.94
CA PHE A 921 12.10 36.14 6.04
C PHE A 921 11.94 34.64 6.30
N HIS A 922 12.14 33.85 5.26
CA HIS A 922 12.02 32.39 5.29
C HIS A 922 12.91 31.79 4.20
N VAL A 923 13.95 31.08 4.61
CA VAL A 923 15.04 30.66 3.72
C VAL A 923 15.43 29.22 4.04
N ASN A 924 15.44 28.35 3.03
CA ASN A 924 16.04 27.02 3.14
C ASN A 924 17.51 27.07 2.69
N LEU A 925 18.41 26.57 3.54
CA LEU A 925 19.79 26.25 3.17
C LEU A 925 20.02 24.75 3.30
N ALA A 926 20.88 24.19 2.45
CA ALA A 926 21.29 22.80 2.53
C ALA A 926 22.08 22.54 3.82
N MET A 927 21.93 21.34 4.38
CA MET A 927 22.64 20.93 5.60
C MET A 927 24.11 20.53 5.38
N ASP A 928 24.63 20.64 4.16
CA ASP A 928 25.98 20.19 3.78
C ASP A 928 27.11 20.87 4.58
N ASN A 929 26.92 22.13 4.98
CA ASN A 929 27.88 22.88 5.79
C ASN A 929 27.73 22.67 7.31
N GLY A 930 26.81 21.80 7.73
CA GLY A 930 26.48 21.55 9.14
C GLY A 930 25.70 22.71 9.79
N VAL A 931 25.63 22.72 11.12
CA VAL A 931 24.91 23.75 11.87
C VAL A 931 25.67 25.09 11.84
N PRO A 932 25.01 26.23 11.58
CA PRO A 932 25.69 27.53 11.60
C PRO A 932 26.19 27.91 13.00
N THR A 933 27.32 28.62 13.06
CA THR A 933 27.86 29.19 14.29
C THR A 933 27.27 30.57 14.58
N GLN A 934 26.86 31.32 13.55
CA GLN A 934 26.26 32.63 13.70
C GLN A 934 25.36 32.95 12.51
N VAL A 935 24.25 33.65 12.78
CA VAL A 935 23.42 34.30 11.77
C VAL A 935 23.30 35.77 12.13
N ARG A 936 23.69 36.65 11.22
CA ARG A 936 23.60 38.11 11.39
C ARG A 936 22.60 38.68 10.38
N LEU A 937 21.72 39.56 10.84
CA LEU A 937 20.78 40.30 10.00
C LEU A 937 21.17 41.77 10.00
N SER A 938 21.43 42.32 8.83
CA SER A 938 21.77 43.73 8.65
C SER A 938 20.99 44.35 7.50
N CYS A 939 20.84 45.68 7.54
CA CYS A 939 20.34 46.48 6.44
C CYS A 939 21.29 47.63 6.17
N SER A 940 21.58 47.85 4.90
CA SER A 940 22.41 48.94 4.41
C SER A 940 21.57 49.99 3.72
N ASP A 941 21.94 51.25 3.94
CA ASP A 941 21.39 52.40 3.25
C ASP A 941 22.45 53.45 2.99
N ARG A 942 22.04 54.65 2.52
CA ARG A 942 22.97 55.74 2.21
C ARG A 942 23.88 56.15 3.38
N ASN A 943 23.48 55.85 4.62
CA ASN A 943 24.22 56.16 5.84
C ASN A 943 25.17 55.02 6.28
N GLY A 944 25.18 53.89 5.56
CA GLY A 944 26.00 52.72 5.85
C GLY A 944 25.20 51.48 6.24
N GLU A 945 25.90 50.44 6.67
CA GLU A 945 25.30 49.19 7.13
C GLU A 945 24.95 49.26 8.63
N THR A 946 23.73 48.91 8.96
CA THR A 946 23.23 48.78 10.34
C THR A 946 22.91 47.32 10.63
N GLU A 947 23.50 46.75 11.68
CA GLU A 947 23.08 45.44 12.20
C GLU A 947 21.75 45.59 12.93
N LEU A 948 20.75 44.82 12.52
CA LEU A 948 19.45 44.80 13.17
C LEU A 948 19.44 43.81 14.34
N THR A 949 19.99 42.62 14.13
CA THR A 949 20.07 41.58 15.16
C THR A 949 21.06 40.48 14.77
N ARG A 950 21.43 39.64 15.74
CA ARG A 950 22.25 38.45 15.54
C ARG A 950 21.70 37.29 16.38
N PHE A 951 21.87 36.08 15.88
CA PHE A 951 21.49 34.85 16.57
C PHE A 951 22.66 33.86 16.54
N THR A 952 22.86 33.18 17.68
CA THR A 952 23.86 32.11 17.83
C THR A 952 23.10 30.81 17.98
N PRO A 953 23.08 29.94 16.96
CA PRO A 953 22.36 28.67 17.03
C PRO A 953 22.92 27.73 18.08
N GLU A 954 22.05 26.88 18.65
CA GLU A 954 22.50 25.71 19.39
C GLU A 954 23.30 24.80 18.46
N GLN A 955 24.49 24.36 18.89
CA GLN A 955 25.42 23.62 18.04
C GLN A 955 25.09 22.12 17.94
N ASN A 956 24.26 21.59 18.85
CA ASN A 956 23.81 20.20 18.86
C ASN A 956 22.27 20.11 18.88
N PRO A 957 21.58 20.66 17.88
CA PRO A 957 20.12 20.54 17.78
C PRO A 957 19.71 19.06 17.65
N PRO A 958 18.48 18.69 18.02
CA PRO A 958 17.99 17.30 18.00
C PRO A 958 17.69 16.76 16.59
N ILE A 959 18.59 17.01 15.62
CA ILE A 959 18.46 16.54 14.22
C ILE A 959 18.43 15.01 14.16
N ALA A 960 19.18 14.33 15.03
CA ALA A 960 19.21 12.87 15.10
C ALA A 960 17.87 12.25 15.57
N ASP A 961 16.99 13.06 16.20
CA ASP A 961 15.70 12.61 16.69
C ASP A 961 14.59 12.70 15.63
N LEU A 962 14.84 13.39 14.51
CA LEU A 962 13.91 13.53 13.39
C LEU A 962 13.42 12.16 12.91
N LYS A 963 12.13 12.05 12.67
CA LYS A 963 11.52 10.83 12.10
C LYS A 963 11.31 11.00 10.60
N GLY A 964 11.78 10.03 9.80
CA GLY A 964 11.61 10.03 8.34
C GLY A 964 12.75 10.71 7.56
N PRO A 965 12.50 11.22 6.33
CA PRO A 965 11.18 11.37 5.72
C PRO A 965 10.60 10.00 5.32
N ILE A 966 9.28 9.90 5.41
CA ILE A 966 8.56 8.72 4.93
C ILE A 966 7.93 9.06 3.59
N ILE A 967 8.32 8.33 2.56
CA ILE A 967 7.85 8.43 1.19
C ILE A 967 7.09 7.15 0.85
N ILE A 968 5.82 7.29 0.47
CA ILE A 968 4.91 6.17 0.19
C ILE A 968 4.32 6.36 -1.21
N GLY A 969 4.17 5.25 -1.93
CA GLY A 969 3.63 5.22 -3.28
C GLY A 969 4.71 5.28 -4.36
N GLN A 970 4.30 5.08 -5.62
CA GLN A 970 5.20 4.92 -6.77
C GLN A 970 6.30 3.87 -6.50
N GLU A 971 7.54 4.13 -6.89
CA GLU A 971 8.69 3.23 -6.71
C GLU A 971 9.03 2.94 -5.23
N TYR A 972 8.59 3.78 -4.29
CA TYR A 972 8.85 3.59 -2.86
C TYR A 972 7.95 2.54 -2.23
N GLY A 973 6.74 2.33 -2.79
CA GLY A 973 5.74 1.40 -2.28
C GLY A 973 5.46 1.62 -0.78
N TYR A 974 5.58 0.55 0.00
CA TYR A 974 5.52 0.58 1.48
C TYR A 974 6.83 0.09 2.12
N SER A 975 7.95 0.15 1.41
CA SER A 975 9.24 -0.40 1.87
C SER A 975 9.67 0.15 3.25
N GLN A 976 9.50 1.46 3.48
CA GLN A 976 9.82 2.09 4.77
C GLN A 976 8.84 1.71 5.90
N VAL A 977 7.63 1.25 5.57
CA VAL A 977 6.69 0.68 6.56
C VAL A 977 7.15 -0.72 6.96
N VAL A 978 7.60 -1.52 5.99
CA VAL A 978 8.20 -2.84 6.22
C VAL A 978 9.46 -2.75 7.09
N ASP A 979 10.22 -1.66 6.97
CA ASP A 979 11.35 -1.35 7.87
C ASP A 979 10.99 -1.25 9.35
N MET A 980 9.72 -1.08 9.68
CA MET A 980 9.27 -1.07 11.07
C MET A 980 8.91 -2.46 11.60
N THR A 981 8.77 -3.48 10.76
CA THR A 981 8.45 -4.85 11.21
C THR A 981 9.52 -5.36 12.20
N PRO A 982 9.18 -5.71 13.44
CA PRO A 982 10.19 -6.16 14.41
C PRO A 982 10.94 -7.40 13.89
N THR A 983 12.26 -7.45 14.06
CA THR A 983 12.98 -8.72 13.89
C THR A 983 12.54 -9.71 14.98
N PHE A 984 12.87 -10.99 14.83
CA PHE A 984 12.58 -12.01 15.84
C PHE A 984 13.21 -11.68 17.19
N ALA A 985 14.44 -11.17 17.18
CA ALA A 985 15.14 -10.71 18.39
C ALA A 985 14.49 -9.47 19.06
N GLN A 986 13.59 -8.76 18.38
CA GLN A 986 12.86 -7.60 18.88
C GLN A 986 11.41 -7.93 19.28
N ASN A 987 10.98 -9.19 19.12
CA ASN A 987 9.62 -9.60 19.40
C ASN A 987 9.51 -10.28 20.77
N ASP A 988 9.06 -9.52 21.76
CA ASP A 988 8.91 -10.02 23.13
C ASP A 988 7.98 -11.25 23.23
N THR A 989 6.94 -11.34 22.40
CA THR A 989 6.05 -12.51 22.41
C THR A 989 6.79 -13.76 21.93
N LEU A 990 7.54 -13.65 20.83
CA LEU A 990 8.35 -14.75 20.29
C LEU A 990 9.41 -15.21 21.30
N LEU A 991 10.08 -14.26 21.96
CA LEU A 991 11.11 -14.53 22.98
C LEU A 991 10.54 -15.23 24.23
N ASN A 992 9.22 -15.26 24.40
CA ASN A 992 8.54 -15.89 25.53
C ASN A 992 7.73 -17.14 25.15
N GLU A 993 7.95 -17.66 23.95
CA GLU A 993 7.31 -18.88 23.44
C GLU A 993 8.38 -19.92 23.09
N ASP A 994 8.10 -21.20 23.38
CA ASP A 994 9.03 -22.29 23.15
C ASP A 994 8.50 -23.17 22.01
N PHE A 995 9.37 -23.51 21.05
CA PHE A 995 8.96 -24.26 19.87
C PHE A 995 9.69 -25.60 19.80
N ALA A 996 8.91 -26.69 19.81
CA ALA A 996 9.45 -28.06 19.71
C ALA A 996 9.66 -28.52 18.26
N THR A 997 9.03 -27.85 17.30
CA THR A 997 9.08 -28.23 15.89
C THR A 997 9.07 -26.99 15.00
N ILE A 998 9.65 -27.12 13.80
CA ILE A 998 9.60 -26.07 12.77
C ILE A 998 8.15 -25.74 12.41
N THR A 999 7.25 -26.72 12.35
CA THR A 999 5.84 -26.50 12.04
C THR A 999 5.15 -25.57 13.04
N GLN A 1000 5.44 -25.70 14.35
CA GLN A 1000 4.90 -24.80 15.36
C GLN A 1000 5.46 -23.38 15.22
N PHE A 1001 6.75 -23.26 14.92
CA PHE A 1001 7.40 -21.97 14.70
C PHE A 1001 6.87 -21.27 13.43
N ASP A 1002 6.79 -21.97 12.31
CA ASP A 1002 6.20 -21.48 11.06
C ASP A 1002 4.79 -20.94 11.28
N ALA A 1003 3.95 -21.66 12.03
CA ALA A 1003 2.59 -21.23 12.35
C ALA A 1003 2.58 -19.92 13.17
N PHE A 1004 3.44 -19.82 14.18
CA PHE A 1004 3.57 -18.59 14.98
C PHE A 1004 4.03 -17.41 14.12
N VAL A 1005 5.07 -17.60 13.31
CA VAL A 1005 5.61 -16.52 12.47
C VAL A 1005 4.57 -16.11 11.42
N ALA A 1006 3.89 -17.06 10.79
CA ALA A 1006 2.80 -16.78 9.86
C ALA A 1006 1.72 -15.91 10.52
N GLU A 1007 1.26 -16.28 11.72
CA GLU A 1007 0.24 -15.53 12.47
C GLU A 1007 0.69 -14.09 12.79
N HIS A 1008 1.90 -13.92 13.32
CA HIS A 1008 2.37 -12.65 13.87
C HIS A 1008 2.99 -11.70 12.85
N TYR A 1009 3.52 -12.23 11.74
CA TYR A 1009 4.23 -11.46 10.72
C TYR A 1009 3.57 -11.53 9.34
N GLY A 1010 3.00 -12.69 8.99
CA GLY A 1010 2.46 -12.97 7.66
C GLY A 1010 0.94 -12.84 7.56
N ARG A 1011 0.25 -12.48 8.66
CA ARG A 1011 -1.22 -12.45 8.76
C ARG A 1011 -1.87 -13.81 8.45
N GLY A 1012 -1.23 -14.87 8.93
CA GLY A 1012 -1.62 -16.26 8.72
C GLY A 1012 -1.07 -16.91 7.46
N LEU A 1013 -0.30 -16.18 6.63
CA LEU A 1013 0.31 -16.72 5.41
C LEU A 1013 1.83 -16.72 5.50
N LEU A 1014 2.45 -17.85 5.16
CA LEU A 1014 3.90 -18.00 5.01
C LEU A 1014 4.22 -18.42 3.57
N ASN A 1015 4.84 -17.51 2.83
CA ASN A 1015 5.21 -17.75 1.43
C ASN A 1015 6.55 -18.50 1.37
N ASN A 1016 6.78 -19.37 0.39
CA ASN A 1016 8.08 -20.06 0.21
C ASN A 1016 8.69 -19.85 -1.18
N GLY A 1017 8.09 -18.98 -1.99
CA GLY A 1017 8.55 -18.67 -3.35
C GLY A 1017 8.16 -19.70 -4.41
N VAL A 1018 7.65 -20.89 -4.02
CA VAL A 1018 7.12 -21.91 -4.94
C VAL A 1018 5.61 -22.02 -4.80
N THR A 1019 5.13 -22.38 -3.61
CA THR A 1019 3.71 -22.35 -3.24
C THR A 1019 3.45 -21.10 -2.41
N HIS A 1020 2.23 -20.56 -2.52
CA HIS A 1020 1.85 -19.29 -1.89
C HIS A 1020 2.89 -18.20 -2.22
N ALA A 1021 3.00 -17.77 -3.46
CA ALA A 1021 4.01 -16.79 -3.89
C ALA A 1021 3.42 -15.36 -3.91
N GLU A 1022 2.82 -14.90 -2.82
CA GLU A 1022 2.19 -13.58 -2.74
C GLU A 1022 3.21 -12.44 -2.93
N ARG A 1023 3.18 -11.78 -4.09
CA ARG A 1023 4.09 -10.68 -4.42
C ARG A 1023 3.52 -9.32 -3.97
N ARG A 1024 3.69 -8.98 -2.69
CA ARG A 1024 3.40 -7.63 -2.16
C ARG A 1024 4.40 -7.18 -1.10
N ALA A 1025 4.50 -5.86 -0.90
CA ALA A 1025 5.21 -5.33 0.25
C ALA A 1025 4.59 -5.83 1.57
N GLY A 1026 5.42 -6.25 2.52
CA GLY A 1026 4.97 -6.83 3.78
C GLY A 1026 4.60 -8.30 3.70
N ALA A 1027 4.74 -8.99 2.55
CA ALA A 1027 4.55 -10.42 2.47
C ALA A 1027 5.70 -11.16 3.18
N LEU A 1028 5.37 -12.12 4.03
CA LEU A 1028 6.31 -12.93 4.81
C LEU A 1028 6.74 -14.15 3.99
N TYR A 1029 8.04 -14.39 3.91
CA TYR A 1029 8.63 -15.52 3.22
C TYR A 1029 9.53 -16.34 4.14
N VAL A 1030 9.50 -17.65 3.95
CA VAL A 1030 10.52 -18.58 4.44
C VAL A 1030 11.46 -18.94 3.30
N PHE A 1031 12.75 -19.02 3.64
CA PHE A 1031 13.82 -19.37 2.73
C PHE A 1031 14.69 -20.44 3.39
N ALA A 1032 14.71 -21.64 2.80
CA ALA A 1032 15.64 -22.68 3.21
C ALA A 1032 17.02 -22.35 2.63
N ASN A 1033 17.89 -21.76 3.46
CA ASN A 1033 19.12 -21.13 3.01
C ASN A 1033 20.18 -22.19 2.65
N PRO A 1034 20.59 -22.29 1.37
CA PRO A 1034 21.52 -23.30 0.93
C PRO A 1034 22.96 -23.04 1.41
N GLU A 1035 23.34 -21.81 1.76
CA GLU A 1035 24.71 -21.47 2.17
C GLU A 1035 24.96 -21.76 3.64
N THR A 1036 24.00 -21.43 4.50
CA THR A 1036 24.10 -21.64 5.96
C THR A 1036 23.50 -22.97 6.40
N GLY A 1037 22.60 -23.55 5.60
CA GLY A 1037 21.79 -24.68 6.02
C GLY A 1037 20.83 -24.31 7.15
N SER A 1038 20.30 -23.09 7.16
CA SER A 1038 19.31 -22.61 8.14
C SER A 1038 17.95 -22.35 7.47
N ARG A 1039 16.90 -22.24 8.28
CA ARG A 1039 15.57 -21.82 7.82
C ARG A 1039 15.38 -20.34 8.17
N ASP A 1040 15.52 -19.48 7.17
CA ASP A 1040 15.55 -18.02 7.32
C ASP A 1040 14.22 -17.38 6.93
N TYR A 1041 13.84 -16.27 7.58
CA TYR A 1041 12.57 -15.59 7.33
C TYR A 1041 12.81 -14.16 6.89
N PHE A 1042 12.07 -13.75 5.87
CA PHE A 1042 12.18 -12.44 5.26
C PHE A 1042 10.81 -11.80 5.06
N VAL A 1043 10.76 -10.48 5.08
CA VAL A 1043 9.61 -9.71 4.62
C VAL A 1043 9.98 -8.96 3.35
N MET A 1044 9.14 -9.07 2.33
CA MET A 1044 9.32 -8.39 1.06
C MET A 1044 9.15 -6.88 1.19
N ARG A 1045 10.12 -6.11 0.70
CA ARG A 1045 10.07 -4.63 0.68
C ARG A 1045 9.40 -4.11 -0.60
N THR A 1046 9.74 -4.73 -1.72
CA THR A 1046 9.32 -4.30 -3.06
C THR A 1046 8.79 -5.51 -3.84
N VAL A 1047 7.79 -5.29 -4.70
CA VAL A 1047 7.23 -6.36 -5.55
C VAL A 1047 8.16 -6.78 -6.69
N GLU A 1048 9.25 -6.04 -6.90
CA GLU A 1048 10.32 -6.32 -7.85
C GLU A 1048 11.47 -7.10 -7.21
N ALA A 1049 11.31 -7.51 -5.95
CA ALA A 1049 12.31 -8.24 -5.19
C ALA A 1049 12.91 -9.41 -5.98
N GLN A 1050 14.23 -9.44 -6.02
CA GLN A 1050 15.04 -10.49 -6.64
C GLN A 1050 15.27 -11.64 -5.65
N ALA A 1051 16.31 -12.44 -5.86
CA ALA A 1051 16.65 -13.58 -5.01
C ALA A 1051 16.87 -13.17 -3.54
N PHE A 1052 16.58 -14.10 -2.62
CA PHE A 1052 16.83 -13.91 -1.19
C PHE A 1052 18.32 -13.70 -0.88
N PRO A 1053 18.67 -12.81 0.06
CA PRO A 1053 20.02 -12.75 0.61
C PRO A 1053 20.37 -14.05 1.34
N THR A 1054 21.53 -14.64 1.07
CA THR A 1054 22.00 -15.88 1.74
C THR A 1054 22.87 -15.63 2.97
N ASN A 1055 23.22 -14.37 3.24
CA ASN A 1055 24.13 -13.98 4.34
C ASN A 1055 23.40 -13.56 5.62
N GLN A 1056 22.10 -13.86 5.75
CA GLN A 1056 21.28 -13.51 6.92
C GLN A 1056 21.26 -11.99 7.21
N THR A 1057 21.21 -11.17 6.15
CA THR A 1057 21.09 -9.71 6.26
C THR A 1057 19.94 -9.17 5.41
N SER A 1058 19.47 -7.97 5.75
CA SER A 1058 18.53 -7.23 4.89
C SER A 1058 19.25 -6.63 3.69
N ASN A 1059 18.54 -6.48 2.57
CA ASN A 1059 18.96 -5.70 1.40
C ASN A 1059 17.82 -4.77 0.94
N GLY A 1060 17.94 -4.19 -0.26
CA GLY A 1060 16.90 -3.29 -0.82
C GLY A 1060 15.56 -3.97 -1.09
N ASP A 1061 15.57 -5.30 -1.30
CA ASP A 1061 14.41 -6.09 -1.71
C ASP A 1061 13.75 -6.80 -0.53
N TRP A 1062 14.55 -7.21 0.45
CA TRP A 1062 14.16 -8.10 1.54
C TRP A 1062 14.61 -7.56 2.88
N LYS A 1063 13.73 -7.69 3.87
CA LYS A 1063 14.07 -7.48 5.28
C LYS A 1063 14.22 -8.82 5.98
N TYR A 1064 15.41 -9.12 6.47
CA TYR A 1064 15.65 -10.32 7.27
C TYR A 1064 15.03 -10.17 8.66
N LEU A 1065 14.27 -11.17 9.11
CA LEU A 1065 13.65 -11.21 10.43
C LEU A 1065 14.44 -12.04 11.44
N GLY A 1066 15.03 -13.15 11.00
CA GLY A 1066 15.71 -14.12 11.86
C GLY A 1066 15.60 -15.54 11.28
N SER A 1067 16.10 -16.52 12.03
CA SER A 1067 16.09 -17.94 11.64
C SER A 1067 15.32 -18.79 12.66
N ALA A 1068 14.63 -19.84 12.20
CA ALA A 1068 14.00 -20.81 13.11
C ALA A 1068 15.05 -21.54 13.96
N ASP A 1069 16.28 -21.69 13.45
CA ASP A 1069 17.38 -22.38 14.12
C ASP A 1069 17.75 -21.76 15.48
N ASP A 1070 17.43 -20.49 15.71
CA ASP A 1070 17.69 -19.80 16.98
C ASP A 1070 16.58 -20.02 18.04
N TYR A 1071 15.40 -20.50 17.63
CA TYR A 1071 14.20 -20.54 18.47
C TYR A 1071 13.57 -21.93 18.59
N VAL A 1072 13.83 -22.84 17.65
CA VAL A 1072 13.33 -24.21 17.68
C VAL A 1072 14.31 -25.10 18.43
N ASN A 1073 13.83 -25.74 19.50
CA ASN A 1073 14.60 -26.77 20.19
C ASN A 1073 14.35 -28.12 19.52
N PHE A 1074 15.33 -28.58 18.73
CA PHE A 1074 15.26 -29.86 17.99
C PHE A 1074 15.42 -31.10 18.87
N THR A 1075 15.70 -30.94 20.16
CA THR A 1075 15.69 -32.07 21.11
C THR A 1075 14.27 -32.38 21.56
N PHE A 1076 14.02 -33.64 21.94
CA PHE A 1076 12.69 -34.07 22.36
C PHE A 1076 12.27 -33.41 23.68
N ASN A 1077 11.19 -32.64 23.65
CA ASN A 1077 10.58 -32.03 24.82
C ASN A 1077 10.24 -33.10 25.88
N PRO A 1078 10.77 -33.01 27.12
CA PRO A 1078 10.57 -34.00 28.19
C PRO A 1078 9.11 -34.32 28.52
N ILE A 1079 8.23 -33.32 28.38
CA ILE A 1079 6.81 -33.43 28.70
C ILE A 1079 6.03 -34.05 27.53
N ALA A 1080 6.31 -33.61 26.31
CA ALA A 1080 5.53 -34.01 25.14
C ALA A 1080 5.99 -35.35 24.54
N PHE A 1081 7.23 -35.80 24.82
CA PHE A 1081 7.74 -37.07 24.32
C PHE A 1081 7.09 -38.25 25.04
N ASP A 1082 6.57 -39.22 24.28
CA ASP A 1082 5.87 -40.38 24.85
C ASP A 1082 6.87 -41.26 25.62
N ARG A 1083 6.57 -41.51 26.90
CA ARG A 1083 7.39 -42.32 27.82
C ARG A 1083 6.78 -43.69 28.17
N ALA A 1084 5.65 -44.09 27.57
CA ALA A 1084 4.96 -45.33 27.90
C ALA A 1084 5.81 -46.57 27.55
N GLU A 1085 5.81 -47.60 28.40
CA GLU A 1085 6.58 -48.83 28.17
C GLU A 1085 6.08 -49.60 26.93
N GLY A 1086 7.00 -50.29 26.24
CA GLY A 1086 6.67 -51.19 25.12
C GLY A 1086 6.54 -50.56 23.74
N LEU A 1087 6.58 -49.22 23.62
CA LEU A 1087 6.65 -48.53 22.33
C LEU A 1087 8.10 -48.48 21.79
N ARG A 1088 8.26 -48.80 20.49
CA ARG A 1088 9.53 -48.67 19.76
C ARG A 1088 9.90 -47.19 19.60
N ILE A 1089 11.19 -46.85 19.59
CA ILE A 1089 11.67 -45.46 19.40
C ILE A 1089 11.08 -44.84 18.12
N GLU A 1090 11.08 -45.58 17.01
CA GLU A 1090 10.49 -45.17 15.74
C GLU A 1090 9.03 -44.71 15.86
N GLU A 1091 8.20 -45.45 16.62
CA GLU A 1091 6.80 -45.09 16.86
C GLU A 1091 6.68 -43.80 17.69
N ARG A 1092 7.59 -43.59 18.66
CA ARG A 1092 7.62 -42.38 19.50
C ARG A 1092 8.00 -41.14 18.68
N VAL A 1093 9.03 -41.24 17.84
CA VAL A 1093 9.47 -40.15 16.96
C VAL A 1093 8.35 -39.79 15.99
N LYS A 1094 7.73 -40.79 15.35
CA LYS A 1094 6.57 -40.59 14.47
C LYS A 1094 5.42 -39.88 15.18
N GLY A 1095 5.08 -40.31 16.40
CA GLY A 1095 4.03 -39.69 17.22
C GLY A 1095 4.36 -38.26 17.65
N TYR A 1096 5.60 -37.99 18.05
CA TYR A 1096 6.05 -36.67 18.53
C TYR A 1096 5.89 -35.57 17.47
N PHE A 1097 6.27 -35.86 16.23
CA PHE A 1097 6.12 -34.93 15.11
C PHE A 1097 4.74 -35.02 14.42
N ALA A 1098 3.82 -35.83 14.96
CA ALA A 1098 2.52 -36.12 14.34
C ALA A 1098 2.63 -36.57 12.87
N ALA A 1099 3.71 -37.27 12.52
CA ALA A 1099 3.97 -37.73 11.16
C ALA A 1099 3.11 -38.95 10.81
N SER A 1100 2.55 -38.99 9.60
CA SER A 1100 1.81 -40.17 9.11
C SER A 1100 2.73 -41.38 8.94
N ARG A 1101 3.98 -41.14 8.53
CA ARG A 1101 5.09 -42.11 8.45
C ARG A 1101 6.43 -41.37 8.46
N LEU A 1102 7.50 -42.11 8.71
CA LEU A 1102 8.87 -41.62 8.53
C LEU A 1102 9.35 -41.94 7.11
N LEU A 1103 10.14 -41.05 6.52
CA LEU A 1103 10.69 -41.21 5.17
C LEU A 1103 12.08 -41.83 5.19
N SER A 1104 12.43 -42.62 4.18
CA SER A 1104 13.79 -43.11 3.97
C SER A 1104 14.65 -42.11 3.19
N TRP A 1105 15.97 -42.29 3.20
CA TRP A 1105 16.89 -41.43 2.43
C TRP A 1105 16.59 -41.41 0.91
N GLU A 1106 16.13 -42.53 0.35
CA GLU A 1106 15.78 -42.64 -1.07
C GLU A 1106 14.61 -41.72 -1.44
N GLU A 1107 13.76 -41.37 -0.47
CA GLU A 1107 12.57 -40.53 -0.63
C GLU A 1107 12.85 -39.03 -0.43
N ARG A 1108 14.11 -38.62 -0.22
CA ARG A 1108 14.45 -37.19 0.02
C ARG A 1108 14.03 -36.24 -1.10
N HIS A 1109 13.92 -36.75 -2.32
CA HIS A 1109 13.47 -35.97 -3.48
C HIS A 1109 11.94 -35.92 -3.63
N SER A 1110 11.19 -36.65 -2.81
CA SER A 1110 9.72 -36.63 -2.85
C SER A 1110 9.10 -35.57 -1.96
N THR A 1111 9.88 -34.87 -1.14
CA THR A 1111 9.38 -33.82 -0.25
C THR A 1111 9.18 -32.50 -1.01
N VAL A 1112 8.11 -31.80 -0.69
CA VAL A 1112 7.69 -30.57 -1.37
C VAL A 1112 7.10 -29.57 -0.38
N TRP A 1113 7.18 -28.29 -0.75
CA TRP A 1113 6.56 -27.19 -0.02
C TRP A 1113 5.03 -27.32 0.09
N GLY A 1114 4.47 -26.98 1.25
CA GLY A 1114 3.03 -27.01 1.54
C GLY A 1114 2.46 -28.38 1.93
N SER A 1115 3.29 -29.40 2.07
CA SER A 1115 2.85 -30.77 2.38
C SER A 1115 3.86 -31.55 3.22
N THR A 1116 5.14 -31.56 2.81
CA THR A 1116 6.18 -32.42 3.40
C THR A 1116 7.50 -31.70 3.67
N GLU A 1117 7.47 -30.36 3.73
CA GLU A 1117 8.66 -29.52 3.93
C GLU A 1117 9.36 -29.71 5.28
N ASN A 1118 8.63 -30.22 6.27
CA ASN A 1118 9.13 -30.52 7.62
C ASN A 1118 9.12 -32.04 7.89
N ALA A 1119 9.23 -32.87 6.84
CA ALA A 1119 9.16 -34.32 6.97
C ALA A 1119 10.32 -34.89 7.80
N VAL A 1120 10.00 -35.92 8.58
CA VAL A 1120 10.96 -36.64 9.42
C VAL A 1120 11.42 -37.91 8.70
N PHE A 1121 12.73 -38.11 8.70
CA PHE A 1121 13.42 -39.19 8.03
C PHE A 1121 14.01 -40.18 9.01
N VAL A 1122 14.14 -41.43 8.58
CA VAL A 1122 14.82 -42.52 9.29
C VAL A 1122 15.81 -43.22 8.37
N GLY A 1123 17.01 -43.46 8.86
CA GLY A 1123 18.07 -44.18 8.14
C GLY A 1123 18.75 -45.23 9.01
N GLN A 1124 19.15 -46.34 8.41
CA GLN A 1124 19.97 -47.38 9.06
C GLN A 1124 21.45 -47.00 8.96
N ILE A 1125 22.08 -46.67 10.09
CA ILE A 1125 23.51 -46.33 10.19
C ILE A 1125 24.10 -47.21 11.29
N GLU A 1126 25.18 -47.92 10.97
CA GLU A 1126 25.85 -48.86 11.90
C GLU A 1126 24.93 -49.94 12.53
N GLY A 1127 23.78 -50.23 11.90
CA GLY A 1127 22.83 -51.25 12.34
C GLY A 1127 21.70 -50.75 13.25
N GLU A 1128 21.63 -49.46 13.54
CA GLU A 1128 20.51 -48.85 14.29
C GLU A 1128 19.82 -47.73 13.48
N ASN A 1129 18.61 -47.34 13.89
CA ASN A 1129 17.89 -46.25 13.25
C ASN A 1129 18.40 -44.89 13.74
N HIS A 1130 18.61 -43.98 12.80
CA HIS A 1130 18.95 -42.58 13.03
C HIS A 1130 17.84 -41.70 12.44
N TYR A 1131 17.45 -40.66 13.18
CA TYR A 1131 16.31 -39.82 12.85
C TYR A 1131 16.76 -38.41 12.48
N PHE A 1132 16.18 -37.87 11.40
CA PHE A 1132 16.57 -36.57 10.85
C PHE A 1132 15.35 -35.74 10.41
N ILE A 1133 15.46 -34.42 10.38
CA ILE A 1133 14.56 -33.54 9.64
C ILE A 1133 15.34 -32.96 8.47
N GLN A 1134 14.75 -33.02 7.28
CA GLN A 1134 15.35 -32.41 6.10
C GLN A 1134 15.26 -30.89 6.18
N LYS A 1135 16.36 -30.19 5.90
CA LYS A 1135 16.39 -28.72 5.94
C LYS A 1135 15.81 -28.07 4.69
N ARG A 1136 16.02 -28.72 3.54
CA ARG A 1136 15.62 -28.24 2.22
C ARG A 1136 14.70 -29.26 1.56
N PRO A 1137 13.41 -28.94 1.35
CA PRO A 1137 12.49 -29.85 0.68
C PRO A 1137 13.00 -30.22 -0.72
N GLY A 1138 12.94 -31.50 -1.07
CA GLY A 1138 13.40 -32.05 -2.34
C GLY A 1138 14.92 -32.22 -2.48
N GLU A 1139 15.71 -31.75 -1.52
CA GLU A 1139 17.19 -31.74 -1.58
C GLU A 1139 17.82 -32.41 -0.36
N GLY A 1140 18.95 -33.08 -0.56
CA GLY A 1140 19.74 -33.59 0.56
C GLY A 1140 20.80 -34.58 0.11
N GLU A 1141 22.01 -34.46 0.64
CA GLU A 1141 23.06 -35.45 0.46
C GLU A 1141 22.84 -36.68 1.36
N ALA A 1142 23.80 -37.61 1.37
CA ALA A 1142 23.80 -38.75 2.28
C ALA A 1142 23.63 -38.33 3.75
N PHE A 1143 22.92 -39.14 4.55
CA PHE A 1143 22.79 -38.88 5.98
C PHE A 1143 24.18 -38.77 6.64
N PRO A 1144 24.39 -37.79 7.54
CA PRO A 1144 25.65 -37.67 8.25
C PRO A 1144 25.83 -38.85 9.21
N THR A 1145 27.00 -39.49 9.17
CA THR A 1145 27.32 -40.66 9.99
C THR A 1145 27.88 -40.31 11.38
N ASN A 1146 28.22 -39.04 11.61
CA ASN A 1146 28.82 -38.56 12.86
C ASN A 1146 27.80 -38.17 13.95
N ALA A 1147 26.53 -38.56 13.79
CA ALA A 1147 25.46 -38.25 14.73
C ALA A 1147 25.34 -36.74 15.07
N ALA A 1148 25.41 -35.89 14.03
CA ALA A 1148 25.29 -34.45 14.15
C ALA A 1148 24.52 -33.85 12.96
N SER A 1149 23.87 -32.71 13.19
CA SER A 1149 23.26 -31.91 12.12
C SER A 1149 24.32 -31.42 11.14
N ASN A 1150 23.96 -31.29 9.86
CA ASN A 1150 24.81 -30.71 8.81
C ASN A 1150 24.01 -29.69 7.97
N GLN A 1151 24.47 -29.42 6.74
CA GLN A 1151 23.84 -28.46 5.84
C GLN A 1151 22.46 -28.92 5.31
N ASP A 1152 22.21 -30.23 5.28
CA ASP A 1152 21.00 -30.82 4.68
C ASP A 1152 20.05 -31.43 5.71
N TRP A 1153 20.57 -31.80 6.88
CA TRP A 1153 19.84 -32.58 7.88
C TRP A 1153 19.98 -31.98 9.28
N TYR A 1154 18.86 -31.80 9.97
CA TYR A 1154 18.83 -31.70 11.44
C TYR A 1154 18.86 -33.11 12.01
N PHE A 1155 19.86 -33.44 12.83
CA PHE A 1155 19.93 -34.74 13.51
C PHE A 1155 19.13 -34.69 14.82
N LEU A 1156 18.18 -35.62 14.99
CA LEU A 1156 17.32 -35.71 16.16
C LEU A 1156 17.83 -36.72 17.20
N GLY A 1157 18.56 -37.75 16.75
CA GLY A 1157 19.07 -38.83 17.60
C GLY A 1157 19.11 -40.18 16.89
N SER A 1158 19.76 -41.17 17.50
CA SER A 1158 19.67 -42.58 17.13
C SER A 1158 18.80 -43.35 18.12
N ASP A 1159 18.41 -44.58 17.80
CA ASP A 1159 17.70 -45.47 18.73
C ASP A 1159 18.41 -45.52 20.09
N SER A 1160 19.73 -45.71 20.11
CA SER A 1160 20.52 -45.72 21.34
C SER A 1160 20.52 -44.38 22.07
N SER A 1161 20.75 -43.25 21.37
CA SER A 1161 20.81 -41.94 22.05
C SER A 1161 19.45 -41.51 22.61
N ILE A 1162 18.37 -41.82 21.91
CA ILE A 1162 17.00 -41.53 22.35
C ILE A 1162 16.60 -42.45 23.50
N GLN A 1163 17.01 -43.73 23.48
CA GLN A 1163 16.77 -44.64 24.61
C GLN A 1163 17.52 -44.17 25.87
N VAL A 1164 18.77 -43.70 25.75
CA VAL A 1164 19.51 -43.13 26.88
C VAL A 1164 18.78 -41.91 27.46
N TYR A 1165 18.23 -41.06 26.59
CA TYR A 1165 17.44 -39.90 27.03
C TYR A 1165 16.14 -40.33 27.73
N LEU A 1166 15.42 -41.33 27.20
CA LEU A 1166 14.23 -41.91 27.86
C LEU A 1166 14.56 -42.52 29.23
N ASP A 1167 15.67 -43.26 29.33
CA ASP A 1167 16.13 -43.85 30.59
C ASP A 1167 16.47 -42.77 31.61
N GLU A 1168 16.97 -41.61 31.17
CA GLU A 1168 17.19 -40.44 32.02
C GLU A 1168 15.87 -39.81 32.47
N LEU A 1169 14.93 -39.56 31.54
CA LEU A 1169 13.61 -38.99 31.86
C LEU A 1169 12.79 -39.86 32.81
N ASN A 1170 12.99 -41.19 32.79
CA ASN A 1170 12.27 -42.14 33.63
C ASN A 1170 13.00 -42.54 34.91
N ARG A 1171 14.25 -42.06 35.12
CA ARG A 1171 15.08 -42.47 36.26
C ARG A 1171 14.52 -42.00 37.59
N ASP A 1172 14.31 -40.69 37.70
CA ASP A 1172 13.83 -40.01 38.90
C ASP A 1172 13.38 -38.58 38.56
N LEU A 1173 12.68 -37.94 39.52
CA LEU A 1173 12.17 -36.58 39.37
C LEU A 1173 13.29 -35.58 39.07
N THR A 1174 14.45 -35.70 39.73
CA THR A 1174 15.57 -34.76 39.54
C THR A 1174 16.17 -34.82 38.14
N SER A 1175 16.29 -36.02 37.56
CA SER A 1175 16.77 -36.21 36.19
C SER A 1175 15.78 -35.64 35.18
N PHE A 1176 14.47 -35.85 35.39
CA PHE A 1176 13.42 -35.25 34.56
C PHE A 1176 13.42 -33.73 34.64
N GLU A 1177 13.47 -33.14 35.85
CA GLU A 1177 13.48 -31.70 36.05
C GLU A 1177 14.73 -31.04 35.45
N ARG A 1178 15.88 -31.72 35.46
CA ARG A 1178 17.07 -31.24 34.74
C ARG A 1178 16.83 -31.16 33.23
N ALA A 1179 16.33 -32.25 32.62
CA ALA A 1179 16.02 -32.25 31.19
C ALA A 1179 14.95 -31.20 30.84
N LEU A 1180 13.98 -30.99 31.72
CA LEU A 1180 12.97 -29.94 31.60
C LEU A 1180 13.62 -28.55 31.57
N LEU A 1181 14.43 -28.23 32.56
CA LEU A 1181 15.13 -26.95 32.65
C LEU A 1181 16.06 -26.72 31.46
N GLU A 1182 16.80 -27.75 31.02
CA GLU A 1182 17.66 -27.69 29.83
C GLU A 1182 16.84 -27.40 28.57
N TRP A 1183 15.70 -28.08 28.38
CA TRP A 1183 14.87 -27.90 27.18
C TRP A 1183 14.26 -26.49 27.11
N TYR A 1184 13.76 -25.99 28.25
CA TYR A 1184 13.14 -24.66 28.40
C TYR A 1184 14.13 -23.53 28.71
N GLN A 1185 15.44 -23.82 28.65
CA GLN A 1185 16.53 -22.86 28.88
C GLN A 1185 16.42 -22.09 30.21
N GLN A 1186 16.06 -22.79 31.28
CA GLN A 1186 15.92 -22.24 32.63
C GLN A 1186 17.07 -22.69 33.53
N ASP A 1187 17.59 -21.78 34.37
CA ASP A 1187 18.66 -22.11 35.31
C ASP A 1187 18.17 -22.97 36.49
N ALA A 1188 16.91 -22.81 36.90
CA ALA A 1188 16.32 -23.49 38.04
C ALA A 1188 14.78 -23.46 38.02
N ILE A 1189 14.15 -24.36 38.77
CA ILE A 1189 12.71 -24.31 39.04
C ILE A 1189 12.42 -23.17 40.02
N GLY A 1190 11.47 -22.32 39.67
CA GLY A 1190 10.96 -21.23 40.49
C GLY A 1190 10.38 -21.73 41.82
N VAL A 1191 10.67 -21.00 42.89
CA VAL A 1191 10.23 -21.34 44.25
C VAL A 1191 8.96 -20.58 44.56
N TRP A 1192 7.84 -21.29 44.75
CA TRP A 1192 6.57 -20.64 45.07
C TRP A 1192 6.64 -19.71 46.28
N GLY A 1193 6.24 -18.45 46.10
CA GLY A 1193 6.23 -17.45 47.15
C GLY A 1193 7.57 -16.71 47.34
N SER A 1194 8.59 -16.99 46.53
CA SER A 1194 9.79 -16.15 46.46
C SER A 1194 9.43 -14.71 46.09
N ASP A 1195 10.18 -13.75 46.62
CA ASP A 1195 10.07 -12.32 46.33
C ASP A 1195 8.65 -11.72 46.40
N GLY A 1196 7.80 -12.29 47.26
CA GLY A 1196 6.42 -11.83 47.46
C GLY A 1196 5.50 -12.18 46.30
N GLN A 1197 5.60 -13.41 45.78
CA GLN A 1197 4.84 -13.91 44.62
C GLN A 1197 5.15 -13.17 43.32
N ARG A 1198 6.45 -12.90 43.12
CA ARG A 1198 7.00 -12.32 41.89
C ARG A 1198 8.04 -13.27 41.31
N GLY A 1199 8.15 -13.27 39.99
CA GLY A 1199 9.10 -14.09 39.24
C GLY A 1199 9.44 -13.41 37.91
N LYS A 1200 10.40 -13.97 37.18
CA LYS A 1200 10.65 -13.55 35.79
C LYS A 1200 9.65 -14.26 34.89
N VAL A 1201 9.23 -13.59 33.83
CA VAL A 1201 8.44 -14.23 32.77
C VAL A 1201 9.27 -15.40 32.22
N ASN A 1202 8.60 -16.51 31.93
CA ASN A 1202 9.12 -17.83 31.56
C ASN A 1202 9.70 -18.71 32.67
N ASP A 1203 9.83 -18.21 33.90
CA ASP A 1203 10.22 -19.08 35.02
C ASP A 1203 9.27 -20.29 35.09
N ILE A 1204 9.85 -21.48 35.22
CA ILE A 1204 9.10 -22.73 35.37
C ILE A 1204 8.93 -23.05 36.84
N TYR A 1205 7.69 -23.27 37.27
CA TYR A 1205 7.36 -23.66 38.62
C TYR A 1205 6.78 -25.06 38.68
N GLN A 1206 7.08 -25.76 39.76
CA GLN A 1206 6.53 -27.06 40.08
C GLN A 1206 5.33 -26.93 41.04
N TYR A 1207 4.23 -27.58 40.71
CA TYR A 1207 3.03 -27.69 41.54
C TYR A 1207 2.78 -29.17 41.89
N ALA A 1208 3.05 -29.52 43.15
CA ALA A 1208 2.72 -30.84 43.67
C ALA A 1208 1.21 -30.92 43.92
N PHE A 1209 0.51 -31.76 43.14
CA PHE A 1209 -0.95 -31.89 43.21
C PHE A 1209 -1.38 -33.35 43.17
N ARG A 1210 -2.13 -33.79 44.18
CA ARG A 1210 -2.69 -35.16 44.31
C ARG A 1210 -1.68 -36.31 44.07
N GLY A 1211 -0.41 -36.09 44.40
CA GLY A 1211 0.65 -37.09 44.25
C GLY A 1211 1.39 -37.06 42.92
N GLY A 1212 1.07 -36.13 42.01
CA GLY A 1212 1.83 -35.83 40.80
C GLY A 1212 2.58 -34.50 40.90
N TYR A 1213 3.61 -34.35 40.07
CA TYR A 1213 4.39 -33.12 39.93
C TYR A 1213 4.04 -32.46 38.59
N HIS A 1214 3.38 -31.31 38.66
CA HIS A 1214 2.89 -30.55 37.52
C HIS A 1214 3.75 -29.33 37.28
N TYR A 1215 3.95 -28.94 36.02
CA TYR A 1215 4.83 -27.83 35.67
C TYR A 1215 4.06 -26.70 34.97
N TYR A 1216 4.39 -25.48 35.36
CA TYR A 1216 3.76 -24.27 34.86
C TYR A 1216 4.81 -23.23 34.49
N ARG A 1217 4.65 -22.61 33.33
CA ARG A 1217 5.43 -21.45 32.90
C ARG A 1217 4.74 -20.15 33.32
N LEU A 1218 5.48 -19.24 33.93
CA LEU A 1218 4.97 -17.94 34.34
C LEU A 1218 4.87 -16.97 33.14
N LYS A 1219 3.71 -16.35 32.93
CA LYS A 1219 3.45 -15.39 31.83
C LYS A 1219 3.52 -13.91 32.25
N THR A 1220 3.54 -13.65 33.56
CA THR A 1220 3.49 -12.30 34.13
C THR A 1220 4.51 -12.14 35.25
N THR A 1221 4.94 -10.92 35.57
CA THR A 1221 5.96 -10.69 36.62
C THR A 1221 5.46 -10.93 38.05
N SER A 1222 4.16 -11.09 38.23
CA SER A 1222 3.53 -11.49 39.50
C SER A 1222 2.56 -12.63 39.29
N TYR A 1223 2.35 -13.43 40.33
CA TYR A 1223 1.47 -14.60 40.27
C TYR A 1223 0.59 -14.75 41.52
N GLY A 1224 -0.58 -15.38 41.35
CA GLY A 1224 -1.56 -15.60 42.41
C GLY A 1224 -1.66 -17.07 42.83
N TYR A 1225 -2.38 -17.86 42.03
CA TYR A 1225 -2.63 -19.30 42.28
C TYR A 1225 -2.41 -20.11 41.01
N PHE A 1226 -1.96 -21.36 41.14
CA PHE A 1226 -1.97 -22.30 40.03
C PHE A 1226 -3.41 -22.72 39.71
N PRO A 1227 -3.86 -22.64 38.44
CA PRO A 1227 -5.08 -23.32 38.01
C PRO A 1227 -4.95 -24.84 38.27
N TRP A 1228 -6.05 -25.55 38.47
CA TRP A 1228 -5.94 -26.98 38.76
C TRP A 1228 -5.54 -27.76 37.50
N PRO A 1229 -4.58 -28.68 37.56
CA PRO A 1229 -4.17 -29.50 36.41
C PRO A 1229 -5.27 -30.41 35.85
N THR A 1230 -6.38 -30.56 36.55
CA THR A 1230 -7.54 -31.36 36.14
C THR A 1230 -8.64 -30.52 35.49
N ASP A 1231 -8.47 -29.20 35.42
CA ASP A 1231 -9.44 -28.33 34.77
C ASP A 1231 -9.35 -28.46 33.25
N ASN A 1232 -10.50 -28.39 32.57
CA ASN A 1232 -10.58 -28.42 31.10
C ASN A 1232 -9.65 -27.36 30.45
N ASN A 1233 -9.40 -26.24 31.14
CA ASN A 1233 -8.33 -25.32 30.80
C ASN A 1233 -7.40 -25.19 32.00
N SER A 1234 -6.30 -25.94 31.96
CA SER A 1234 -5.30 -25.93 33.01
C SER A 1234 -4.37 -24.70 32.94
N SER A 1235 -4.61 -23.72 32.06
CA SER A 1235 -3.87 -22.46 31.98
C SER A 1235 -4.75 -21.26 32.38
N ASN A 1236 -4.15 -20.15 32.82
CA ASN A 1236 -4.85 -18.89 33.10
C ASN A 1236 -4.05 -17.67 32.60
N HIS A 1237 -4.41 -16.44 32.97
CA HIS A 1237 -3.69 -15.24 32.50
C HIS A 1237 -2.24 -15.13 33.03
N GLN A 1238 -1.92 -15.77 34.17
CA GLN A 1238 -0.59 -15.74 34.79
C GLN A 1238 0.24 -16.98 34.47
N TRP A 1239 -0.40 -18.13 34.24
CA TRP A 1239 0.27 -19.42 34.14
C TRP A 1239 -0.10 -20.15 32.84
N ALA A 1240 0.91 -20.69 32.15
CA ALA A 1240 0.74 -21.69 31.10
C ALA A 1240 1.08 -23.07 31.68
N TYR A 1241 0.13 -24.01 31.63
CA TYR A 1241 0.39 -25.39 32.03
C TYR A 1241 1.23 -26.09 30.97
N LEU A 1242 2.35 -26.66 31.38
CA LEU A 1242 3.26 -27.39 30.51
C LEU A 1242 2.90 -28.88 30.49
N GLY A 1243 2.71 -29.48 31.66
CA GLY A 1243 2.39 -30.90 31.80
C GLY A 1243 2.77 -31.47 33.16
N GLN A 1244 3.02 -32.79 33.23
CA GLN A 1244 3.34 -33.48 34.49
C GLN A 1244 4.43 -34.55 34.31
N PHE A 1245 5.15 -34.84 35.40
CA PHE A 1245 6.07 -35.97 35.53
C PHE A 1245 5.32 -37.28 35.78
#